data_AF-A0A7C6I8Y5-F1
#
_entry.id   AF-A0A7C6I8Y5-F1
#
_cell.length_a   1.000
_cell.length_b   1.000
_cell.length_c   1.000
_cell.angle_alpha   90.00
_cell.angle_beta   90.00
_cell.angle_gamma   90.00
#
_symmetry.space_group_name_H-M   'P 1'
#
loop_
_entity.id
_entity.type
_entity.pdbx_description
1 polymer ?
#
loop_
_entity_poly.entity_id
_entity_poly.type
_entity_poly.pdbx_seq_one_letter_code
_entity_poly.pdbx_strand_id
1 'polypeptide(L)'
;MSEQLSAFRIKKARRIFDSFSGINSFSFALVTGNTITLYAMLLGANSTVIGLLGAFMSLSFFSIPLGKYGLKRWGLVKTFAHNWTLRNFSLLPLLLIPFFYVRGDLDISLVLMLLSVFLFNFFRGIGLISNNPVIGILSTGKNRGEYIVWLSLINNATALVATLFLAVLLWHGSGVEIYNIAMIVGIVTGTIASLLLYWLPDSGMKSFESTEKPLSLFSTLKVAFANHNLRTFLFSYLVLGLGIGMARPFIIVFCKEVYGQSDGVLTLFTLCSVLGALLMGLVLRLVIDRLGAKPMYIIFSAIVPVSLFFAFAAPAIGAPVASLIFLSLLSAVVNVGFAGQESAAQTYFFATVPRNQLVDMSMLYFFILGGTGVVGAVFGGAFLDFLYAVGFSPVVAYRIFFLVCIVLTGFGIVIQRRLQDLGSYHVRDSLAVLFSPRDMRALTLLRKLDTTRDPERETRLIAAIGTVGSAISVEKLLDHLSSPRFVVRYEALQSVARLERLSPRVTETLLFELENREFSTAALAARLLGQFRVSHAGSLLRLALKSPDYRLVAEAMLALARIGDERAQFLVGQVLVSSNNPFILIHGVRAMEIWHNTSAVPILLDLLRNDYLPAHIADETILTLSELMGVPRRFFYRYEEYIRERDKMNVFIYEEIDEMFSRRKRKDHDFQKIILDFLNDQFADEPFVRWVLDFSRGKTGIFSALLVSVALDADLNRQESFRFFLCFWAVTVFGNPKLIEK
;
A
#
# COMPACT_ATOMS: atom_id res chain seq x y z
N MET A 1 -3.55 -41.61 11.10
CA MET A 1 -4.77 -40.77 11.17
C MET A 1 -5.03 -40.41 12.63
N SER A 2 -4.69 -39.19 13.06
CA SER A 2 -5.04 -38.70 14.40
C SER A 2 -6.55 -38.44 14.49
N GLU A 3 -7.24 -38.98 15.49
CA GLU A 3 -8.63 -38.63 15.79
C GLU A 3 -8.77 -37.11 15.85
N GLN A 4 -9.49 -36.51 14.90
CA GLN A 4 -9.84 -35.10 14.98
C GLN A 4 -10.74 -34.91 16.21
N LEU A 5 -10.28 -34.08 17.15
CA LEU A 5 -11.06 -33.72 18.34
C LEU A 5 -12.43 -33.17 17.93
N SER A 6 -13.50 -33.60 18.61
CA SER A 6 -14.84 -33.08 18.36
C SER A 6 -14.92 -31.56 18.59
N ALA A 7 -15.81 -30.87 17.88
CA ALA A 7 -15.98 -29.41 17.98
C ALA A 7 -16.23 -28.93 19.44
N PHE A 8 -16.95 -29.73 20.23
CA PHE A 8 -17.17 -29.46 21.66
C PHE A 8 -15.88 -29.55 22.48
N ARG A 9 -15.06 -30.59 22.25
CA ARG A 9 -13.75 -30.74 22.92
C ARG A 9 -12.80 -29.62 22.54
N ILE A 10 -12.80 -29.18 21.28
CA ILE A 10 -12.02 -28.01 20.82
C ILE A 10 -12.47 -26.75 21.55
N LYS A 11 -13.78 -26.48 21.65
CA LYS A 11 -14.30 -25.29 22.36
C LYS A 11 -13.90 -25.27 23.84
N LYS A 12 -13.98 -26.42 24.53
CA LYS A 12 -13.53 -26.55 25.92
C LYS A 12 -12.02 -26.36 26.04
N ALA A 13 -11.24 -26.98 25.15
CA ALA A 13 -9.78 -26.86 25.14
C ALA A 13 -9.31 -25.43 24.85
N ARG A 14 -10.00 -24.69 23.97
CA ARG A 14 -9.74 -23.27 23.73
C ARG A 14 -9.89 -22.43 24.99
N ARG A 15 -10.96 -22.60 25.77
CA ARG A 15 -11.13 -21.87 27.03
C ARG A 15 -9.98 -22.11 28.01
N ILE A 16 -9.54 -23.36 28.13
CA ILE A 16 -8.40 -23.72 29.00
C ILE A 16 -7.11 -23.08 28.47
N PHE A 17 -6.88 -23.16 27.15
CA PHE A 17 -5.69 -22.62 26.51
C PHE A 17 -5.65 -21.09 26.54
N ASP A 18 -6.80 -20.42 26.44
CA ASP A 18 -6.95 -18.97 26.56
C ASP A 18 -6.56 -18.51 27.97
N SER A 19 -7.08 -19.19 29.01
CA SER A 19 -6.69 -18.94 30.40
C SER A 19 -5.20 -19.21 30.64
N PHE A 20 -4.68 -20.33 30.12
CA PHE A 20 -3.24 -20.62 30.14
C PHE A 20 -2.44 -19.49 29.52
N SER A 21 -2.82 -19.03 28.33
CA SER A 21 -2.09 -18.01 27.57
C SER A 21 -2.04 -16.70 28.34
N GLY A 22 -3.18 -16.24 28.88
CA GLY A 22 -3.24 -15.03 29.71
C GLY A 22 -2.36 -15.12 30.95
N ILE A 23 -2.54 -16.15 31.77
CA ILE A 23 -1.80 -16.30 33.03
C ILE A 23 -0.29 -16.52 32.76
N ASN A 24 0.05 -17.31 31.74
CA ASN A 24 1.45 -17.51 31.34
C ASN A 24 2.09 -16.20 30.86
N SER A 25 1.36 -15.38 30.09
CA SER A 25 1.89 -14.10 29.61
C SER A 25 2.11 -13.12 30.76
N PHE A 26 1.18 -13.08 31.73
CA PHE A 26 1.34 -12.31 32.96
C PHE A 26 2.62 -12.72 33.72
N SER A 27 2.77 -14.02 33.98
CA SER A 27 3.95 -14.60 34.64
C SER A 27 5.24 -14.27 33.89
N PHE A 28 5.25 -14.48 32.58
CA PHE A 28 6.44 -14.30 31.74
C PHE A 28 6.96 -12.86 31.78
N ALA A 29 6.07 -11.87 31.77
CA ALA A 29 6.46 -10.46 31.87
C ALA A 29 7.12 -10.09 33.21
N LEU A 30 6.80 -10.79 34.29
CA LEU A 30 7.39 -10.56 35.62
C LEU A 30 8.73 -11.28 35.81
N VAL A 31 8.92 -12.46 35.22
CA VAL A 31 10.10 -13.32 35.49
C VAL A 31 11.13 -13.33 34.37
N THR A 32 10.98 -12.49 33.35
CA THR A 32 11.91 -12.43 32.20
C THR A 32 12.19 -11.01 31.76
N GLY A 33 13.07 -10.87 30.76
CA GLY A 33 13.38 -9.59 30.12
C GLY A 33 14.00 -8.58 31.08
N ASN A 34 13.47 -7.36 31.06
CA ASN A 34 14.04 -6.25 31.82
C ASN A 34 13.91 -6.44 33.33
N THR A 35 12.91 -7.19 33.82
CA THR A 35 12.76 -7.44 35.26
C THR A 35 13.97 -8.18 35.83
N ILE A 36 14.40 -9.24 35.15
CA ILE A 36 15.60 -9.99 35.52
C ILE A 36 16.86 -9.16 35.32
N THR A 37 16.92 -8.36 34.25
CA THR A 37 18.08 -7.50 33.97
C THR A 37 18.28 -6.46 35.08
N LEU A 38 17.21 -5.76 35.48
CA LEU A 38 17.27 -4.77 36.55
C LEU A 38 17.56 -5.41 37.92
N TYR A 39 16.99 -6.60 38.18
CA TYR A 39 17.30 -7.35 39.39
C TYR A 39 18.77 -7.78 39.43
N ALA A 40 19.33 -8.25 38.31
CA ALA A 40 20.75 -8.58 38.21
C ALA A 40 21.64 -7.35 38.45
N MET A 41 21.28 -6.18 37.88
CA MET A 41 22.00 -4.93 38.12
C MET A 41 21.96 -4.51 39.60
N LEU A 42 20.84 -4.71 40.29
CA LEU A 42 20.72 -4.47 41.73
C LEU A 42 21.66 -5.38 42.54
N LEU A 43 21.90 -6.60 42.07
CA LEU A 43 22.84 -7.56 42.66
C LEU A 43 24.30 -7.32 42.26
N GLY A 44 24.61 -6.25 41.51
CA GLY A 44 25.97 -5.91 41.09
C GLY A 44 26.44 -6.64 39.82
N ALA A 45 25.53 -7.14 38.98
CA ALA A 45 25.89 -7.75 37.71
C ALA A 45 26.64 -6.77 36.79
N ASN A 46 27.75 -7.23 36.21
CA ASN A 46 28.44 -6.52 35.13
C ASN A 46 27.74 -6.71 33.77
N SER A 47 28.26 -6.04 32.74
CA SER A 47 27.67 -6.06 31.40
C SER A 47 27.70 -7.47 30.79
N THR A 48 28.75 -8.25 31.06
CA THR A 48 28.87 -9.64 30.59
C THR A 48 27.76 -10.53 31.13
N VAL A 49 27.45 -10.42 32.43
CA VAL A 49 26.35 -11.15 33.08
C VAL A 49 25.00 -10.72 32.47
N ILE A 50 24.79 -9.43 32.23
CA ILE A 50 23.58 -8.93 31.57
C ILE A 50 23.45 -9.49 30.14
N GLY A 51 24.55 -9.46 29.38
CA GLY A 51 24.63 -10.04 28.03
C GLY A 51 24.30 -11.53 28.03
N LEU A 52 24.81 -12.29 29.01
CA LEU A 52 24.54 -13.71 29.19
C LEU A 52 23.06 -13.98 29.54
N LEU A 53 22.46 -13.19 30.42
CA LEU A 53 21.03 -13.27 30.74
C LEU A 53 20.17 -13.00 29.50
N GLY A 54 20.53 -12.01 28.69
CA GLY A 54 19.88 -11.72 27.41
C GLY A 54 20.03 -12.87 26.39
N ALA A 55 21.19 -13.55 26.39
CA ALA A 55 21.48 -14.67 25.49
C ALA A 55 20.64 -15.92 25.79
N PHE A 56 20.24 -16.17 27.04
CA PHE A 56 19.54 -17.40 27.41
C PHE A 56 18.22 -17.60 26.65
N MET A 57 17.51 -16.52 26.31
CA MET A 57 16.30 -16.63 25.49
C MET A 57 16.60 -17.20 24.10
N SER A 58 17.68 -16.76 23.47
CA SER A 58 18.14 -17.25 22.17
C SER A 58 18.74 -18.65 22.26
N LEU A 59 19.38 -18.99 23.39
CA LEU A 59 19.92 -20.32 23.65
C LEU A 59 18.82 -21.40 23.71
N SER A 60 17.59 -21.02 24.05
CA SER A 60 16.45 -21.95 24.09
C SER A 60 16.16 -22.65 22.75
N PHE A 61 16.52 -22.04 21.61
CA PHE A 61 16.32 -22.68 20.30
C PHE A 61 17.17 -23.95 20.13
N PHE A 62 18.31 -24.05 20.81
CA PHE A 62 19.20 -25.22 20.75
C PHE A 62 18.67 -26.42 21.56
N SER A 63 17.73 -26.22 22.48
CA SER A 63 17.12 -27.31 23.26
C SER A 63 15.84 -27.88 22.64
N ILE A 64 15.26 -27.23 21.61
CA ILE A 64 14.08 -27.73 20.87
C ILE A 64 14.24 -29.19 20.39
N PRO A 65 15.38 -29.62 19.81
CA PRO A 65 15.55 -31.00 19.36
C PRO A 65 15.35 -32.04 20.47
N LEU A 66 15.69 -31.71 21.72
CA LEU A 66 15.51 -32.61 22.86
C LEU A 66 14.02 -32.87 23.16
N GLY A 67 13.14 -31.94 22.79
CA GLY A 67 11.68 -32.09 22.91
C GLY A 67 11.12 -33.28 22.12
N LYS A 68 11.82 -33.76 21.08
CA LYS A 68 11.42 -34.95 20.31
C LYS A 68 11.39 -36.22 21.18
N TYR A 69 12.29 -36.33 22.17
CA TYR A 69 12.28 -37.46 23.11
C TYR A 69 11.06 -37.41 24.03
N GLY A 70 10.71 -36.22 24.53
CA GLY A 70 9.50 -36.01 25.30
C GLY A 70 8.25 -36.38 24.51
N LEU A 71 8.16 -35.93 23.25
CA LEU A 71 7.02 -36.19 22.38
C LEU A 71 6.77 -37.70 22.18
N LYS A 72 7.85 -38.48 21.97
CA LYS A 72 7.77 -39.95 21.84
C LYS A 72 7.31 -40.61 23.14
N ARG A 73 7.81 -40.15 24.29
CA ARG A 73 7.59 -40.79 25.60
C ARG A 73 6.23 -40.45 26.20
N TRP A 74 5.83 -39.18 26.16
CA TRP A 74 4.68 -38.67 26.90
C TRP A 74 3.55 -38.14 26.00
N GLY A 75 3.79 -37.95 24.71
CA GLY A 75 2.83 -37.32 23.80
C GLY A 75 2.87 -35.78 23.85
N LEU A 76 2.17 -35.15 22.91
CA LEU A 76 2.28 -33.70 22.63
C LEU A 76 1.95 -32.81 23.84
N VAL A 77 0.76 -32.99 24.42
CA VAL A 77 0.23 -32.15 25.50
C VAL A 77 1.06 -32.32 26.77
N LYS A 78 1.36 -33.56 27.16
CA LYS A 78 2.16 -33.83 28.35
C LYS A 78 3.59 -33.32 28.19
N THR A 79 4.21 -33.47 27.02
CA THR A 79 5.54 -32.88 26.77
C THR A 79 5.52 -31.38 26.98
N PHE A 80 4.46 -30.70 26.54
CA PHE A 80 4.29 -29.28 26.77
C PHE A 80 4.17 -28.96 28.27
N ALA A 81 3.24 -29.63 28.95
CA ALA A 81 2.92 -29.38 30.35
C ALA A 81 4.10 -29.65 31.29
N HIS A 82 4.81 -30.78 31.15
CA HIS A 82 5.96 -31.10 32.01
C HIS A 82 7.08 -30.07 31.86
N ASN A 83 7.42 -29.69 30.63
CA ASN A 83 8.49 -28.73 30.39
C ASN A 83 8.12 -27.31 30.83
N TRP A 84 6.83 -26.92 30.73
CA TRP A 84 6.37 -25.64 31.29
C TRP A 84 6.39 -25.63 32.82
N THR A 85 6.04 -26.73 33.46
CA THR A 85 6.16 -26.88 34.92
C THR A 85 7.63 -26.80 35.36
N LEU A 86 8.51 -27.58 34.73
CA LEU A 86 9.96 -27.56 35.01
C LEU A 86 10.57 -26.19 34.77
N ARG A 87 10.16 -25.50 33.70
CA ARG A 87 10.54 -24.11 33.42
C ARG A 87 10.25 -23.22 34.63
N ASN A 88 9.02 -23.22 35.15
CA ASN A 88 8.66 -22.34 36.26
C ASN A 88 9.30 -22.78 37.59
N PHE A 89 9.43 -24.08 37.85
CA PHE A 89 10.11 -24.59 39.05
C PHE A 89 11.60 -24.27 39.07
N SER A 90 12.23 -24.13 37.90
CA SER A 90 13.64 -23.72 37.79
C SER A 90 13.89 -22.32 38.35
N LEU A 91 12.85 -21.51 38.56
CA LEU A 91 12.94 -20.18 39.16
C LEU A 91 12.83 -20.18 40.69
N LEU A 92 12.43 -21.28 41.33
CA LEU A 92 12.33 -21.36 42.79
C LEU A 92 13.62 -20.94 43.54
N PRO A 93 14.84 -21.27 43.05
CA PRO A 93 16.07 -20.79 43.68
C PRO A 93 16.20 -19.26 43.74
N LEU A 94 15.53 -18.49 42.86
CA LEU A 94 15.52 -17.02 42.91
C LEU A 94 14.93 -16.49 44.22
N LEU A 95 14.03 -17.25 44.86
CA LEU A 95 13.39 -16.85 46.12
C LEU A 95 14.37 -16.84 47.29
N LEU A 96 15.55 -17.47 47.14
CA LEU A 96 16.61 -17.46 48.13
C LEU A 96 17.54 -16.24 48.01
N ILE A 97 17.42 -15.45 46.95
CA ILE A 97 18.30 -14.29 46.72
C ILE A 97 18.27 -13.28 47.88
N PRO A 98 17.12 -12.87 48.47
CA PRO A 98 17.12 -11.93 49.58
C PRO A 98 17.96 -12.39 50.78
N PHE A 99 18.01 -13.70 51.02
CA PHE A 99 18.80 -14.27 52.12
C PHE A 99 20.31 -14.10 51.89
N PHE A 100 20.79 -14.36 50.68
CA PHE A 100 22.20 -14.16 50.32
C PHE A 100 22.55 -12.67 50.17
N TYR A 101 21.61 -11.87 49.68
CA TYR A 101 21.78 -10.42 49.56
C TYR A 101 21.99 -9.76 50.93
N VAL A 102 21.19 -10.09 51.94
CA VAL A 102 21.35 -9.55 53.31
C VAL A 102 22.69 -9.97 53.94
N ARG A 103 23.24 -11.13 53.55
CA ARG A 103 24.58 -11.59 53.97
C ARG A 103 25.73 -10.92 53.23
N GLY A 104 25.45 -10.16 52.18
CA GLY A 104 26.46 -9.57 51.30
C GLY A 104 27.03 -10.53 50.24
N ASP A 105 26.48 -11.75 50.12
CA ASP A 105 26.92 -12.79 49.18
C ASP A 105 26.34 -12.53 47.77
N LEU A 106 26.73 -11.42 47.15
CA LEU A 106 26.21 -10.99 45.84
C LEU A 106 26.56 -11.97 44.71
N ASP A 107 27.77 -12.56 44.74
CA ASP A 107 28.20 -13.54 43.73
C ASP A 107 27.32 -14.80 43.74
N ILE A 108 26.97 -15.31 44.92
CA ILE A 108 26.07 -16.46 45.06
C ILE A 108 24.69 -16.10 44.51
N SER A 109 24.21 -14.89 44.80
CA SER A 109 22.92 -14.38 44.31
C SER A 109 22.87 -14.32 42.78
N LEU A 110 23.95 -13.86 42.14
CA LEU A 110 24.09 -13.81 40.68
C LEU A 110 24.21 -15.21 40.06
N VAL A 111 24.99 -16.12 40.65
CA VAL A 111 25.12 -17.51 40.17
C VAL A 111 23.76 -18.23 40.25
N LEU A 112 23.03 -18.07 41.35
CA LEU A 112 21.68 -18.61 41.49
C LEU A 112 20.75 -18.04 40.41
N MET A 113 20.82 -16.73 40.15
CA MET A 113 20.03 -16.11 39.09
C MET A 113 20.35 -16.66 37.71
N LEU A 114 21.64 -16.72 37.36
CA LEU A 114 22.09 -17.26 36.07
C LEU A 114 21.64 -18.69 35.86
N LEU A 115 21.81 -19.56 36.86
CA LEU A 115 21.40 -20.96 36.80
C LEU A 115 19.87 -21.09 36.64
N SER A 116 19.10 -20.36 37.44
CA SER A 116 17.63 -20.36 37.38
C SER A 116 17.11 -19.90 36.03
N VAL A 117 17.62 -18.78 35.50
CA VAL A 117 17.17 -18.21 34.23
C VAL A 117 17.64 -19.05 33.04
N PHE A 118 18.83 -19.66 33.12
CA PHE A 118 19.30 -20.64 32.15
C PHE A 118 18.37 -21.85 32.09
N LEU A 119 18.11 -22.50 33.23
CA LEU A 119 17.25 -23.68 33.30
C LEU A 119 15.81 -23.37 32.86
N PHE A 120 15.28 -22.20 33.24
CA PHE A 120 14.00 -21.71 32.74
C PHE A 120 13.98 -21.71 31.19
N ASN A 121 14.96 -21.08 30.55
CA ASN A 121 15.00 -21.01 29.08
C ASN A 121 15.30 -22.37 28.43
N PHE A 122 16.12 -23.20 29.06
CA PHE A 122 16.44 -24.54 28.59
C PHE A 122 15.18 -25.41 28.50
N PHE A 123 14.40 -25.52 29.57
CA PHE A 123 13.14 -26.27 29.57
C PHE A 123 12.07 -25.65 28.68
N ARG A 124 11.99 -24.31 28.62
CA ARG A 124 11.11 -23.60 27.67
C ARG A 124 11.40 -24.04 26.23
N GLY A 125 12.67 -24.13 25.84
CA GLY A 125 13.06 -24.56 24.50
C GLY A 125 12.66 -26.01 24.20
N ILE A 126 12.82 -26.94 25.15
CA ILE A 126 12.34 -28.33 25.00
C ILE A 126 10.81 -28.37 24.78
N GLY A 127 10.05 -27.59 25.55
CA GLY A 127 8.59 -27.52 25.44
C GLY A 127 8.06 -26.81 24.20
N LEU A 128 8.86 -25.91 23.59
CA LEU A 128 8.49 -25.09 22.43
C LEU A 128 8.13 -25.94 21.21
N ILE A 129 8.65 -27.16 21.11
CA ILE A 129 8.29 -28.14 20.08
C ILE A 129 6.78 -28.45 20.05
N SER A 130 6.10 -28.36 21.19
CA SER A 130 4.68 -28.66 21.32
C SER A 130 3.77 -27.45 21.12
N ASN A 131 4.27 -26.23 21.30
CA ASN A 131 3.44 -25.01 21.34
C ASN A 131 2.68 -24.77 20.02
N ASN A 132 3.40 -24.68 18.89
CA ASN A 132 2.80 -24.43 17.59
C ASN A 132 1.84 -25.56 17.14
N PRO A 133 2.18 -26.86 17.32
CA PRO A 133 1.25 -27.95 17.04
C PRO A 133 -0.02 -27.91 17.88
N VAL A 134 0.06 -27.61 19.19
CA VAL A 134 -1.13 -27.49 20.06
C VAL A 134 -2.04 -26.38 19.56
N ILE A 135 -1.48 -25.20 19.22
CA ILE A 135 -2.26 -24.12 18.60
C ILE A 135 -2.87 -24.59 17.28
N GLY A 136 -2.15 -25.35 16.46
CA GLY A 136 -2.63 -25.93 15.20
C GLY A 136 -3.87 -26.83 15.39
N ILE A 137 -3.85 -27.68 16.42
CA ILE A 137 -4.99 -28.56 16.76
C ILE A 137 -6.20 -27.75 17.26
N LEU A 138 -5.96 -26.67 18.01
CA LEU A 138 -7.02 -25.80 18.52
C LEU A 138 -7.61 -24.88 17.43
N SER A 139 -6.86 -24.62 16.37
CA SER A 139 -7.18 -23.62 15.33
C SER A 139 -7.58 -24.25 13.99
N THR A 140 -8.50 -25.22 14.00
CA THR A 140 -8.98 -25.91 12.78
C THR A 140 -9.99 -25.08 11.97
N GLY A 141 -10.03 -25.33 10.66
CA GLY A 141 -11.04 -24.78 9.74
C GLY A 141 -10.88 -23.29 9.40
N LYS A 142 -11.99 -22.64 9.02
CA LYS A 142 -12.03 -21.25 8.55
C LYS A 142 -11.64 -20.21 9.62
N ASN A 143 -11.70 -20.55 10.91
CA ASN A 143 -11.47 -19.60 12.02
C ASN A 143 -10.04 -19.65 12.58
N ARG A 144 -9.10 -20.32 11.89
CA ARG A 144 -7.71 -20.48 12.32
C ARG A 144 -7.02 -19.14 12.62
N GLY A 145 -7.07 -18.24 11.65
CA GLY A 145 -6.44 -16.92 11.76
C GLY A 145 -7.06 -16.06 12.85
N GLU A 146 -8.38 -16.11 13.00
CA GLU A 146 -9.12 -15.38 14.04
C GLU A 146 -8.69 -15.81 15.44
N TYR A 147 -8.58 -17.13 15.67
CA TYR A 147 -8.14 -17.64 16.97
C TYR A 147 -6.67 -17.29 17.28
N ILE A 148 -5.77 -17.32 16.29
CA ILE A 148 -4.38 -16.91 16.47
C ILE A 148 -4.29 -15.42 16.84
N VAL A 149 -5.09 -14.57 16.19
CA VAL A 149 -5.19 -13.14 16.52
C VAL A 149 -5.72 -12.95 17.94
N TRP A 150 -6.76 -13.69 18.32
CA TRP A 150 -7.31 -13.67 19.68
C TRP A 150 -6.26 -14.04 20.74
N LEU A 151 -5.49 -15.10 20.53
CA LEU A 151 -4.40 -15.49 21.44
C LEU A 151 -3.33 -14.41 21.55
N SER A 152 -2.98 -13.75 20.44
CA SER A 152 -2.04 -12.63 20.45
C SER A 152 -2.58 -11.45 21.25
N LEU A 153 -3.87 -11.13 21.14
CA LEU A 153 -4.52 -10.08 21.94
C LEU A 153 -4.49 -10.40 23.43
N ILE A 154 -4.84 -11.63 23.82
CA ILE A 154 -4.75 -12.09 25.22
C ILE A 154 -3.31 -11.91 25.73
N ASN A 155 -2.33 -12.47 25.02
CA ASN A 155 -0.93 -12.43 25.45
C ASN A 155 -0.43 -10.99 25.64
N ASN A 156 -0.67 -10.10 24.67
CA ASN A 156 -0.21 -8.72 24.75
C ASN A 156 -0.95 -7.91 25.84
N ALA A 157 -2.26 -8.09 25.98
CA ALA A 157 -3.04 -7.39 26.99
C ALA A 157 -2.61 -7.81 28.40
N THR A 158 -2.44 -9.10 28.67
CA THR A 158 -2.02 -9.56 30.00
C THR A 158 -0.56 -9.24 30.30
N ALA A 159 0.33 -9.25 29.30
CA ALA A 159 1.70 -8.76 29.45
C ALA A 159 1.73 -7.28 29.81
N LEU A 160 0.91 -6.45 29.16
CA LEU A 160 0.77 -5.02 29.49
C LEU A 160 0.34 -4.81 30.94
N VAL A 161 -0.67 -5.57 31.40
CA VAL A 161 -1.13 -5.52 32.80
C VAL A 161 -0.02 -5.93 33.77
N ALA A 162 0.74 -6.98 33.47
CA ALA A 162 1.87 -7.41 34.29
C ALA A 162 2.99 -6.35 34.35
N THR A 163 3.33 -5.73 33.21
CA THR A 163 4.35 -4.68 33.17
C THR A 163 3.88 -3.42 33.89
N LEU A 164 2.61 -3.05 33.81
CA LEU A 164 2.03 -1.95 34.62
C LEU A 164 2.04 -2.28 36.12
N PHE A 165 1.69 -3.51 36.49
CA PHE A 165 1.79 -3.99 37.87
C PHE A 165 3.23 -3.88 38.39
N LEU A 166 4.21 -4.34 37.62
CA LEU A 166 5.62 -4.21 37.96
C LEU A 166 6.06 -2.75 38.05
N ALA A 167 5.60 -1.88 37.15
CA ALA A 167 5.91 -0.46 37.18
C ALA A 167 5.42 0.21 38.48
N VAL A 168 4.20 -0.11 38.92
CA VAL A 168 3.62 0.39 40.18
C VAL A 168 4.41 -0.14 41.38
N LEU A 169 4.78 -1.43 41.39
CA LEU A 169 5.62 -1.98 42.44
C LEU A 169 6.97 -1.26 42.53
N LEU A 170 7.64 -1.07 41.39
CA LEU A 170 8.95 -0.43 41.32
C LEU A 170 8.91 1.08 41.55
N TRP A 171 7.72 1.71 41.50
CA TRP A 171 7.53 3.11 41.86
C TRP A 171 7.62 3.33 43.38
N HIS A 172 7.20 2.34 44.17
CA HIS A 172 7.24 2.41 45.64
C HIS A 172 8.62 2.05 46.21
N GLY A 173 9.48 1.41 45.42
CA GLY A 173 10.88 1.16 45.73
C GLY A 173 11.52 0.21 44.72
N SER A 174 12.84 0.15 44.71
CA SER A 174 13.62 -0.74 43.82
C SER A 174 14.52 -1.72 44.59
N GLY A 175 14.15 -2.02 45.83
CA GLY A 175 14.88 -2.97 46.68
C GLY A 175 14.68 -4.43 46.27
N VAL A 176 15.54 -5.30 46.81
CA VAL A 176 15.52 -6.75 46.54
C VAL A 176 14.18 -7.39 46.90
N GLU A 177 13.49 -6.89 47.93
CA GLU A 177 12.17 -7.38 48.33
C GLU A 177 11.11 -7.20 47.24
N ILE A 178 11.15 -6.09 46.52
CA ILE A 178 10.15 -5.78 45.48
C ILE A 178 10.34 -6.69 44.27
N TYR A 179 11.60 -6.91 43.85
CA TYR A 179 11.91 -7.90 42.84
C TYR A 179 11.53 -9.31 43.30
N ASN A 180 11.77 -9.65 44.56
CA ASN A 180 11.39 -10.96 45.09
C ASN A 180 9.86 -11.16 45.10
N ILE A 181 9.07 -10.13 45.45
CA ILE A 181 7.60 -10.17 45.34
C ILE A 181 7.18 -10.41 43.89
N ALA A 182 7.77 -9.69 42.93
CA ALA A 182 7.49 -9.90 41.52
C ALA A 182 7.83 -11.33 41.07
N MET A 183 8.95 -11.90 41.55
CA MET A 183 9.32 -13.29 41.29
C MET A 183 8.32 -14.28 41.91
N ILE A 184 7.89 -14.09 43.16
CA ILE A 184 6.88 -14.94 43.82
C ILE A 184 5.60 -14.96 43.01
N VAL A 185 5.06 -13.77 42.69
CA VAL A 185 3.82 -13.63 41.92
C VAL A 185 3.99 -14.27 40.54
N GLY A 186 5.11 -14.02 39.88
CA GLY A 186 5.42 -14.60 38.58
C GLY A 186 5.56 -16.12 38.58
N ILE A 187 6.22 -16.70 39.59
CA ILE A 187 6.40 -18.16 39.72
C ILE A 187 5.07 -18.84 40.06
N VAL A 188 4.29 -18.28 40.99
CA VAL A 188 2.97 -18.82 41.37
C VAL A 188 2.03 -18.82 40.17
N THR A 189 1.88 -17.68 39.50
CA THR A 189 1.04 -17.58 38.31
C THR A 189 1.53 -18.48 37.17
N GLY A 190 2.85 -18.56 36.95
CA GLY A 190 3.46 -19.44 35.95
C GLY A 190 3.20 -20.92 36.22
N THR A 191 3.25 -21.31 37.50
CA THR A 191 2.94 -22.67 37.94
C THR A 191 1.47 -22.99 37.73
N ILE A 192 0.56 -22.08 38.13
CA ILE A 192 -0.89 -22.22 37.87
C ILE A 192 -1.16 -22.39 36.37
N ALA A 193 -0.55 -21.55 35.53
CA ALA A 193 -0.68 -21.66 34.08
C ALA A 193 -0.22 -23.04 33.58
N SER A 194 0.92 -23.53 34.06
CA SER A 194 1.46 -24.84 33.66
C SER A 194 0.53 -26.00 34.03
N LEU A 195 -0.14 -25.91 35.18
CA LEU A 195 -1.13 -26.91 35.60
C LEU A 195 -2.35 -26.96 34.68
N LEU A 196 -2.79 -25.82 34.12
CA LEU A 196 -3.89 -25.78 33.15
C LEU A 196 -3.60 -26.59 31.89
N LEU A 197 -2.32 -26.72 31.49
CA LEU A 197 -1.94 -27.50 30.30
C LEU A 197 -2.27 -28.98 30.46
N TYR A 198 -2.25 -29.53 31.68
CA TYR A 198 -2.62 -30.93 31.93
C TYR A 198 -4.11 -31.21 31.70
N TRP A 199 -4.95 -30.18 31.66
CA TRP A 199 -6.38 -30.31 31.37
C TRP A 199 -6.72 -30.21 29.88
N LEU A 200 -5.73 -29.97 29.02
CA LEU A 200 -5.94 -30.03 27.58
C LEU A 200 -6.17 -31.49 27.14
N PRO A 201 -7.13 -31.73 26.24
CA PRO A 201 -7.35 -33.06 25.70
C PRO A 201 -6.12 -33.51 24.89
N ASP A 202 -5.65 -34.73 25.15
CA ASP A 202 -4.56 -35.31 24.39
C ASP A 202 -5.01 -35.56 22.94
N SER A 203 -4.15 -35.23 21.99
CA SER A 203 -4.39 -35.44 20.55
C SER A 203 -3.88 -36.80 20.08
N GLY A 204 -3.19 -37.56 20.94
CA GLY A 204 -2.55 -38.83 20.58
C GLY A 204 -1.30 -38.66 19.71
N MET A 205 -0.89 -37.44 19.39
CA MET A 205 0.27 -37.16 18.55
C MET A 205 1.58 -37.47 19.30
N LYS A 206 2.35 -38.43 18.78
CA LYS A 206 3.65 -38.89 19.33
C LYS A 206 4.84 -38.71 18.37
N SER A 207 4.58 -38.31 17.13
CA SER A 207 5.58 -38.00 16.12
C SER A 207 5.05 -36.95 15.16
N PHE A 208 5.96 -36.15 14.61
CA PHE A 208 5.70 -35.39 13.40
C PHE A 208 5.98 -36.35 12.24
N GLU A 209 4.95 -36.93 11.63
CA GLU A 209 5.11 -37.73 10.41
C GLU A 209 5.60 -36.79 9.30
N SER A 210 6.90 -36.78 9.02
CA SER A 210 7.45 -36.27 7.76
C SER A 210 7.82 -37.47 6.91
N THR A 211 7.24 -37.55 5.71
CA THR A 211 7.45 -38.62 4.71
C THR A 211 8.88 -38.65 4.15
N GLU A 212 9.71 -37.65 4.43
CA GLU A 212 11.08 -37.53 3.93
C GLU A 212 12.13 -37.66 5.05
N LYS A 213 13.28 -38.28 4.73
CA LYS A 213 14.43 -38.34 5.62
C LYS A 213 14.97 -36.92 5.83
N PRO A 214 15.14 -36.45 7.09
CA PRO A 214 15.69 -35.12 7.36
C PRO A 214 17.11 -35.00 6.79
N LEU A 215 17.40 -33.91 6.08
CA LEU A 215 18.77 -33.59 5.67
C LEU A 215 19.63 -33.28 6.92
N SER A 216 20.93 -33.56 6.84
CA SER A 216 21.87 -33.13 7.88
C SER A 216 22.10 -31.62 7.78
N LEU A 217 22.40 -30.96 8.91
CA LEU A 217 22.70 -29.52 8.92
C LEU A 217 23.80 -29.14 7.92
N PHE A 218 24.80 -30.01 7.74
CA PHE A 218 25.88 -29.82 6.78
C PHE A 218 25.40 -29.84 5.33
N SER A 219 24.51 -30.78 4.97
CA SER A 219 23.94 -30.82 3.63
C SER A 219 23.05 -29.61 3.36
N THR A 220 22.29 -29.13 4.35
CA THR A 220 21.47 -27.93 4.25
C THR A 220 22.33 -26.68 4.03
N LEU A 221 23.44 -26.55 4.77
CA LEU A 221 24.44 -25.50 4.55
C LEU A 221 24.99 -25.54 3.13
N LYS A 222 25.40 -26.72 2.63
CA LYS A 222 25.93 -26.85 1.27
C LYS A 222 24.94 -26.37 0.21
N VAL A 223 23.66 -26.73 0.35
CA VAL A 223 22.58 -26.28 -0.55
C VAL A 223 22.38 -24.76 -0.45
N ALA A 224 22.36 -24.21 0.76
CA ALA A 224 22.13 -22.79 0.96
C ALA A 224 23.29 -21.92 0.41
N PHE A 225 24.53 -22.39 0.52
CA PHE A 225 25.71 -21.70 -0.01
C PHE A 225 25.87 -21.85 -1.53
N ALA A 226 25.27 -22.87 -2.15
CA ALA A 226 25.25 -23.04 -3.59
C ALA A 226 24.33 -22.04 -4.29
N ASN A 227 23.23 -21.64 -3.65
CA ASN A 227 22.32 -20.63 -4.20
C ASN A 227 22.80 -19.21 -3.82
N HIS A 228 23.09 -18.38 -4.82
CA HIS A 228 23.60 -17.03 -4.63
C HIS A 228 22.69 -16.15 -3.75
N ASN A 229 21.37 -16.21 -3.95
CA ASN A 229 20.42 -15.40 -3.20
C ASN A 229 20.31 -15.87 -1.74
N LEU A 230 20.21 -17.18 -1.52
CA LEU A 230 20.17 -17.75 -0.17
C LEU A 230 21.47 -17.47 0.60
N ARG A 231 22.63 -17.62 -0.03
CA ARG A 231 23.92 -17.27 0.59
C ARG A 231 23.97 -15.80 1.00
N THR A 232 23.51 -14.91 0.13
CA THR A 232 23.46 -13.46 0.39
C THR A 232 22.50 -13.14 1.54
N PHE A 233 21.33 -13.78 1.56
CA PHE A 233 20.36 -13.67 2.64
C PHE A 233 20.93 -14.14 3.98
N LEU A 234 21.53 -15.33 4.04
CA LEU A 234 22.10 -15.88 5.28
C LEU A 234 23.23 -15.01 5.80
N PHE A 235 24.11 -14.49 4.92
CA PHE A 235 25.19 -13.61 5.33
C PHE A 235 24.68 -12.27 5.86
N SER A 236 23.71 -11.65 5.17
CA SER A 236 23.00 -10.45 5.65
C SER A 236 22.34 -10.69 7.01
N TYR A 237 21.60 -11.79 7.14
CA TYR A 237 20.87 -12.16 8.34
C TYR A 237 21.82 -12.42 9.51
N LEU A 238 22.97 -13.04 9.27
CA LEU A 238 24.01 -13.25 10.29
C LEU A 238 24.57 -11.92 10.80
N VAL A 239 25.01 -11.04 9.89
CA VAL A 239 25.60 -9.74 10.24
C VAL A 239 24.60 -8.84 10.98
N LEU A 240 23.37 -8.75 10.48
CA LEU A 240 22.30 -7.99 11.13
C LEU A 240 21.93 -8.59 12.48
N GLY A 241 21.78 -9.91 12.54
CA GLY A 241 21.48 -10.63 13.77
C GLY A 241 22.52 -10.38 14.85
N LEU A 242 23.80 -10.30 14.51
CA LEU A 242 24.87 -9.95 15.47
C LEU A 242 24.71 -8.52 16.00
N GLY A 243 24.53 -7.53 15.13
CA GLY A 243 24.37 -6.13 15.56
C GLY A 243 23.09 -5.91 16.40
N ILE A 244 21.98 -6.55 16.02
CA ILE A 244 20.71 -6.50 16.76
C ILE A 244 20.82 -7.27 18.08
N GLY A 245 21.40 -8.48 18.05
CA GLY A 245 21.62 -9.30 19.25
C GLY A 245 22.51 -8.61 20.27
N MET A 246 23.50 -7.83 19.79
CA MET A 246 24.34 -6.98 20.61
C MET A 246 23.57 -5.80 21.20
N ALA A 247 22.80 -5.05 20.40
CA ALA A 247 22.09 -3.87 20.89
C ALA A 247 20.90 -4.18 21.83
N ARG A 248 20.12 -5.23 21.55
CA ARG A 248 18.80 -5.48 22.16
C ARG A 248 18.82 -5.55 23.71
N PRO A 249 19.73 -6.28 24.38
CA PRO A 249 19.76 -6.32 25.85
C PRO A 249 20.15 -4.98 26.49
N PHE A 250 20.91 -4.16 25.78
CA PHE A 250 21.56 -2.99 26.35
C PHE A 250 20.81 -1.67 26.12
N ILE A 251 19.67 -1.67 25.41
CA ILE A 251 18.83 -0.46 25.25
C ILE A 251 18.36 0.06 26.61
N ILE A 252 17.85 -0.82 27.47
CA ILE A 252 17.35 -0.42 28.80
C ILE A 252 18.49 -0.19 29.79
N VAL A 253 19.57 -0.95 29.66
CA VAL A 253 20.79 -0.76 30.48
C VAL A 253 21.40 0.61 30.20
N PHE A 254 21.44 1.04 28.93
CA PHE A 254 21.84 2.39 28.54
C PHE A 254 21.00 3.47 29.23
N CYS A 255 19.66 3.32 29.25
CA CYS A 255 18.77 4.24 29.96
C CYS A 255 19.11 4.33 31.46
N LYS A 256 19.57 3.23 32.08
CA LYS A 256 19.95 3.19 33.49
C LYS A 256 21.34 3.78 33.74
N GLU A 257 22.36 3.29 33.03
CA GLU A 257 23.77 3.65 33.29
C GLU A 257 24.15 5.04 32.79
N VAL A 258 23.58 5.50 31.67
CA VAL A 258 23.94 6.79 31.07
C VAL A 258 23.02 7.92 31.55
N TYR A 259 21.74 7.65 31.76
CA TYR A 259 20.74 8.66 32.14
C TYR A 259 20.27 8.56 33.61
N GLY A 260 20.74 7.59 34.38
CA GLY A 260 20.41 7.45 35.81
C GLY A 260 18.91 7.24 36.07
N GLN A 261 18.17 6.68 35.11
CA GLN A 261 16.72 6.52 35.24
C GLN A 261 16.36 5.47 36.30
N SER A 262 15.30 5.72 37.06
CA SER A 262 14.83 4.79 38.09
C SER A 262 14.18 3.55 37.49
N ASP A 263 14.18 2.44 38.24
CA ASP A 263 13.67 1.15 37.75
C ASP A 263 12.18 1.21 37.38
N GLY A 264 11.37 1.97 38.12
CA GLY A 264 9.98 2.25 37.75
C GLY A 264 9.85 2.93 36.38
N VAL A 265 10.67 3.92 36.07
CA VAL A 265 10.67 4.59 34.76
C VAL A 265 11.13 3.65 33.64
N LEU A 266 12.14 2.80 33.89
CA LEU A 266 12.64 1.83 32.91
C LEU A 266 11.57 0.81 32.48
N THR A 267 10.64 0.45 33.38
CA THR A 267 9.49 -0.37 32.99
C THR A 267 8.53 0.35 32.04
N LEU A 268 8.37 1.67 32.15
CA LEU A 268 7.60 2.46 31.19
C LEU A 268 8.23 2.42 29.79
N PHE A 269 9.56 2.49 29.68
CA PHE A 269 10.25 2.34 28.39
C PHE A 269 10.08 0.94 27.79
N THR A 270 9.92 -0.08 28.64
CA THR A 270 9.57 -1.44 28.20
C THR A 270 8.17 -1.45 27.57
N LEU A 271 7.19 -0.77 28.17
CA LEU A 271 5.86 -0.60 27.58
C LEU A 271 5.94 0.11 26.22
N CYS A 272 6.72 1.19 26.12
CA CYS A 272 6.94 1.89 24.85
C CYS A 272 7.54 0.96 23.79
N SER A 273 8.49 0.10 24.17
CA SER A 273 9.07 -0.92 23.27
C SER A 273 8.00 -1.87 22.75
N VAL A 274 7.14 -2.40 23.62
CA VAL A 274 6.04 -3.31 23.24
C VAL A 274 5.05 -2.62 22.30
N LEU A 275 4.67 -1.38 22.59
CA LEU A 275 3.81 -0.57 21.72
C LEU A 275 4.46 -0.35 20.34
N GLY A 276 5.76 -0.08 20.29
CA GLY A 276 6.53 0.01 19.05
C GLY A 276 6.45 -1.28 18.21
N ALA A 277 6.69 -2.43 18.82
CA ALA A 277 6.56 -3.73 18.12
C ALA A 277 5.12 -4.01 17.63
N LEU A 278 4.11 -3.62 18.41
CA LEU A 278 2.70 -3.78 18.02
C LEU A 278 2.33 -2.88 16.84
N LEU A 279 2.74 -1.61 16.87
CA LEU A 279 2.55 -0.67 15.77
C LEU A 279 3.24 -1.18 14.49
N MET A 280 4.46 -1.69 14.61
CA MET A 280 5.17 -2.33 13.51
C MET A 280 4.33 -3.47 12.90
N GLY A 281 3.82 -4.39 13.73
CA GLY A 281 3.04 -5.53 13.25
C GLY A 281 1.76 -5.12 12.47
N LEU A 282 1.12 -4.03 12.89
CA LEU A 282 -0.04 -3.46 12.18
C LEU A 282 0.36 -2.87 10.82
N VAL A 283 1.48 -2.12 10.77
CA VAL A 283 2.01 -1.55 9.53
C VAL A 283 2.42 -2.65 8.57
N LEU A 284 3.22 -3.62 9.03
CA LEU A 284 3.73 -4.73 8.22
C LEU A 284 2.61 -5.49 7.52
N ARG A 285 1.51 -5.75 8.24
CA ARG A 285 0.31 -6.42 7.72
C ARG A 285 -0.37 -5.69 6.56
N LEU A 286 -0.22 -4.37 6.47
CA LEU A 286 -0.79 -3.57 5.38
C LEU A 286 0.13 -3.53 4.15
N VAL A 287 1.44 -3.58 4.38
CA VAL A 287 2.42 -3.16 3.37
C VAL A 287 3.23 -4.32 2.80
N ILE A 288 3.50 -5.39 3.55
CA ILE A 288 4.47 -6.41 3.11
C ILE A 288 3.99 -7.22 1.91
N ASP A 289 2.70 -7.56 1.86
CA ASP A 289 2.11 -8.32 0.75
C ASP A 289 1.99 -7.49 -0.53
N ARG A 290 2.10 -6.16 -0.42
CA ARG A 290 1.84 -5.20 -1.50
C ARG A 290 3.12 -4.56 -2.03
N LEU A 291 3.99 -4.12 -1.12
CA LEU A 291 5.29 -3.52 -1.45
C LEU A 291 6.38 -4.59 -1.63
N GLY A 292 6.21 -5.76 -1.00
CA GLY A 292 7.12 -6.90 -1.06
C GLY A 292 8.08 -6.99 0.12
N ALA A 293 8.60 -8.20 0.36
CA ALA A 293 9.41 -8.49 1.54
C ALA A 293 10.80 -7.82 1.52
N LYS A 294 11.46 -7.73 0.35
CA LYS A 294 12.80 -7.14 0.23
C LYS A 294 12.87 -5.64 0.61
N PRO A 295 12.03 -4.74 0.05
CA PRO A 295 12.10 -3.34 0.42
C PRO A 295 11.73 -3.12 1.88
N MET A 296 10.73 -3.85 2.39
CA MET A 296 10.39 -3.81 3.82
C MET A 296 11.54 -4.28 4.69
N TYR A 297 12.25 -5.34 4.30
CA TYR A 297 13.39 -5.85 5.02
C TYR A 297 14.49 -4.80 5.17
N ILE A 298 14.80 -4.08 4.09
CA ILE A 298 15.79 -2.98 4.09
C ILE A 298 15.31 -1.80 4.94
N ILE A 299 14.06 -1.36 4.76
CA ILE A 299 13.51 -0.18 5.47
C ILE A 299 13.48 -0.41 6.97
N PHE A 300 12.94 -1.55 7.43
CA PHE A 300 12.89 -1.86 8.87
C PHE A 300 14.29 -2.09 9.45
N SER A 301 15.21 -2.67 8.67
CA SER A 301 16.61 -2.78 9.09
C SER A 301 17.26 -1.41 9.26
N ALA A 302 16.95 -0.42 8.41
CA ALA A 302 17.50 0.93 8.47
C ALA A 302 17.01 1.74 9.68
N ILE A 303 15.84 1.42 10.25
CA ILE A 303 15.36 2.05 11.48
C ILE A 303 16.33 1.81 12.65
N VAL A 304 16.99 0.65 12.69
CA VAL A 304 17.93 0.30 13.76
C VAL A 304 19.14 1.24 13.80
N PRO A 305 20.01 1.34 12.78
CA PRO A 305 21.15 2.25 12.84
C PRO A 305 20.74 3.72 12.95
N VAL A 306 19.58 4.12 12.39
CA VAL A 306 19.07 5.50 12.54
C VAL A 306 18.70 5.79 14.00
N SER A 307 17.97 4.90 14.66
CA SER A 307 17.61 5.07 16.08
C SER A 307 18.85 4.99 16.99
N LEU A 308 19.77 4.07 16.72
CA LEU A 308 21.04 3.96 17.45
C LEU A 308 21.95 5.16 17.21
N PHE A 309 21.90 5.81 16.03
CA PHE A 309 22.65 7.04 15.78
C PHE A 309 22.21 8.15 16.73
N PHE A 310 20.91 8.27 17.03
CA PHE A 310 20.44 9.22 18.03
C PHE A 310 20.93 8.85 19.43
N ALA A 311 20.97 7.57 19.80
CA ALA A 311 21.56 7.13 21.08
C ALA A 311 23.07 7.43 21.18
N PHE A 312 23.80 7.24 20.07
CA PHE A 312 25.22 7.58 19.94
C PHE A 312 25.46 9.10 20.05
N ALA A 313 24.69 9.89 19.30
CA ALA A 313 24.86 11.33 19.20
C ALA A 313 24.28 12.08 20.41
N ALA A 314 23.43 11.44 21.21
CA ALA A 314 22.77 12.11 22.31
C ALA A 314 23.80 12.72 23.29
N PRO A 315 23.66 14.01 23.63
CA PRO A 315 24.23 14.49 24.87
C PRO A 315 23.52 13.77 26.01
N ALA A 316 24.18 13.55 27.15
CA ALA A 316 23.47 13.18 28.37
C ALA A 316 22.57 14.38 28.76
N ILE A 317 21.39 14.49 28.14
CA ILE A 317 20.50 15.65 28.26
C ILE A 317 20.11 15.78 29.73
N GLY A 318 20.49 16.88 30.36
CA GLY A 318 20.29 17.12 31.79
C GLY A 318 18.84 17.49 32.18
N ALA A 319 17.95 17.74 31.23
CA ALA A 319 16.55 18.06 31.52
C ALA A 319 15.70 16.77 31.65
N PRO A 320 15.13 16.47 32.84
CA PRO A 320 14.46 15.19 33.10
C PRO A 320 13.32 14.85 32.14
N VAL A 321 12.51 15.84 31.75
CA VAL A 321 11.39 15.64 30.82
C VAL A 321 11.90 15.32 29.41
N ALA A 322 12.95 16.00 28.95
CA ALA A 322 13.53 15.76 27.64
C ALA A 322 14.15 14.36 27.56
N SER A 323 14.84 13.90 28.61
CA SER A 323 15.36 12.52 28.67
C SER A 323 14.24 11.49 28.65
N LEU A 324 13.14 11.70 29.38
CA LEU A 324 11.99 10.79 29.37
C LEU A 324 11.38 10.64 27.98
N ILE A 325 11.12 11.75 27.29
CA ILE A 325 10.55 11.75 25.93
C ILE A 325 11.52 11.06 24.96
N PHE A 326 12.80 11.45 24.99
CA PHE A 326 13.84 10.89 24.13
C PHE A 326 13.96 9.37 24.30
N LEU A 327 14.09 8.88 25.53
CA LEU A 327 14.27 7.45 25.81
C LEU A 327 13.00 6.65 25.49
N SER A 328 11.81 7.20 25.74
CA SER A 328 10.54 6.57 25.34
C SER A 328 10.46 6.37 23.83
N LEU A 329 10.82 7.41 23.06
CA LEU A 329 10.86 7.35 21.59
C LEU A 329 11.95 6.40 21.11
N LEU A 330 13.15 6.45 21.68
CA LEU A 330 14.26 5.56 21.36
C LEU A 330 13.84 4.09 21.55
N SER A 331 13.28 3.75 22.72
CA SER A 331 12.81 2.40 23.03
C SER A 331 11.71 1.92 22.10
N ALA A 332 10.73 2.78 21.77
CA ALA A 332 9.68 2.43 20.81
C ALA A 332 10.23 2.22 19.39
N VAL A 333 11.00 3.18 18.87
CA VAL A 333 11.47 3.20 17.47
C VAL A 333 12.51 2.11 17.21
N VAL A 334 13.46 1.89 18.13
CA VAL A 334 14.45 0.81 17.95
C VAL A 334 13.76 -0.56 17.90
N ASN A 335 12.70 -0.74 18.69
CA ASN A 335 11.96 -2.00 18.73
C ASN A 335 11.01 -2.18 17.51
N VAL A 336 10.51 -1.09 16.92
CA VAL A 336 9.92 -1.11 15.56
C VAL A 336 10.93 -1.68 14.57
N GLY A 337 12.18 -1.21 14.60
CA GLY A 337 13.25 -1.71 13.75
C GLY A 337 13.56 -3.20 13.96
N PHE A 338 13.77 -3.61 15.21
CA PHE A 338 14.04 -5.01 15.56
C PHE A 338 12.91 -5.95 15.11
N ALA A 339 11.67 -5.66 15.52
CA ALA A 339 10.54 -6.52 15.21
C ALA A 339 10.23 -6.53 13.71
N GLY A 340 10.36 -5.38 13.03
CA GLY A 340 10.10 -5.25 11.60
C GLY A 340 11.13 -5.97 10.75
N GLN A 341 12.41 -5.88 11.12
CA GLN A 341 13.49 -6.60 10.46
C GLN A 341 13.31 -8.11 10.62
N GLU A 342 13.03 -8.62 11.83
CA GLU A 342 12.81 -10.05 12.07
C GLU A 342 11.62 -10.59 11.25
N SER A 343 10.52 -9.83 11.23
CA SER A 343 9.30 -10.24 10.52
C SER A 343 9.49 -10.19 9.00
N ALA A 344 10.11 -9.14 8.47
CA ALA A 344 10.40 -9.03 7.04
C ALA A 344 11.44 -10.06 6.57
N ALA A 345 12.46 -10.36 7.39
CA ALA A 345 13.43 -11.43 7.14
C ALA A 345 12.72 -12.78 7.00
N GLN A 346 11.82 -13.08 7.92
CA GLN A 346 11.05 -14.32 7.92
C GLN A 346 10.17 -14.45 6.67
N THR A 347 9.47 -13.37 6.29
CA THR A 347 8.64 -13.37 5.07
C THR A 347 9.50 -13.53 3.82
N TYR A 348 10.64 -12.83 3.73
CA TYR A 348 11.58 -12.98 2.61
C TYR A 348 12.12 -14.40 2.50
N PHE A 349 12.49 -15.00 3.64
CA PHE A 349 12.95 -16.38 3.73
C PHE A 349 11.90 -17.37 3.17
N PHE A 350 10.66 -17.29 3.64
CA PHE A 350 9.59 -18.17 3.16
C PHE A 350 9.21 -17.95 1.70
N ALA A 351 9.37 -16.73 1.18
CA ALA A 351 9.14 -16.45 -0.24
C ALA A 351 10.26 -17.01 -1.14
N THR A 352 11.47 -17.23 -0.60
CA THR A 352 12.63 -17.68 -1.37
C THR A 352 12.83 -19.20 -1.33
N VAL A 353 12.48 -19.84 -0.22
CA VAL A 353 12.78 -21.27 0.01
C VAL A 353 11.72 -22.18 -0.62
N PRO A 354 12.12 -23.17 -1.46
CA PRO A 354 11.21 -24.18 -2.00
C PRO A 354 10.50 -25.00 -0.92
N ARG A 355 9.24 -25.39 -1.18
CA ARG A 355 8.40 -26.11 -0.20
C ARG A 355 9.01 -27.44 0.27
N ASN A 356 9.73 -28.15 -0.59
CA ASN A 356 10.40 -29.42 -0.27
C ASN A 356 11.63 -29.25 0.65
N GLN A 357 12.19 -28.05 0.77
CA GLN A 357 13.36 -27.77 1.62
C GLN A 357 13.02 -26.90 2.84
N LEU A 358 11.75 -26.52 2.99
CA LEU A 358 11.30 -25.52 3.94
C LEU A 358 11.62 -25.90 5.39
N VAL A 359 11.43 -27.18 5.76
CA VAL A 359 11.68 -27.65 7.14
C VAL A 359 13.16 -27.56 7.50
N ASP A 360 14.04 -28.09 6.66
CA ASP A 360 15.49 -28.11 6.92
C ASP A 360 16.11 -26.72 6.87
N MET A 361 15.70 -25.89 5.91
CA MET A 361 16.13 -24.50 5.85
C MET A 361 15.59 -23.67 7.02
N SER A 362 14.38 -23.97 7.52
CA SER A 362 13.84 -23.29 8.71
C SER A 362 14.67 -23.61 9.95
N MET A 363 15.19 -24.85 10.07
CA MET A 363 16.12 -25.18 11.15
C MET A 363 17.38 -24.31 11.07
N LEU A 364 17.99 -24.19 9.88
CA LEU A 364 19.15 -23.33 9.68
C LEU A 364 18.85 -21.86 10.01
N TYR A 365 17.69 -21.35 9.60
CA TYR A 365 17.22 -20.00 9.94
C TYR A 365 17.17 -19.78 11.47
N PHE A 366 16.55 -20.70 12.21
CA PHE A 366 16.47 -20.61 13.68
C PHE A 366 17.81 -20.80 14.36
N PHE A 367 18.71 -21.63 13.84
CA PHE A 367 20.07 -21.76 14.34
C PHE A 367 20.85 -20.46 14.20
N ILE A 368 20.72 -19.75 13.07
CA ILE A 368 21.36 -18.44 12.89
C ILE A 368 20.73 -17.40 13.81
N LEU A 369 19.40 -17.37 13.93
CA LEU A 369 18.71 -16.46 14.86
C LEU A 369 19.18 -16.66 16.31
N GLY A 370 19.17 -17.91 16.78
CA GLY A 370 19.62 -18.26 18.12
C GLY A 370 21.11 -17.98 18.32
N GLY A 371 21.95 -18.41 17.39
CA GLY A 371 23.40 -18.24 17.46
C GLY A 371 23.83 -16.77 17.46
N THR A 372 23.28 -15.97 16.55
CA THR A 372 23.58 -14.53 16.50
C THR A 372 23.07 -13.77 17.72
N GLY A 373 21.90 -14.16 18.26
CA GLY A 373 21.39 -13.62 19.52
C GLY A 373 22.29 -13.94 20.71
N VAL A 374 22.79 -15.19 20.82
CA VAL A 374 23.71 -15.60 21.89
C VAL A 374 25.06 -14.91 21.75
N VAL A 375 25.70 -15.01 20.58
CA VAL A 375 27.01 -14.41 20.32
C VAL A 375 26.96 -12.90 20.46
N GLY A 376 25.95 -12.25 19.87
CA GLY A 376 25.79 -10.80 19.94
C GLY A 376 25.61 -10.29 21.37
N ALA A 377 24.73 -10.91 22.16
CA ALA A 377 24.46 -10.44 23.52
C ALA A 377 25.66 -10.66 24.47
N VAL A 378 26.30 -11.85 24.43
CA VAL A 378 27.48 -12.15 25.26
C VAL A 378 28.67 -11.29 24.84
N PHE A 379 28.95 -11.20 23.54
CA PHE A 379 30.03 -10.35 23.03
C PHE A 379 29.78 -8.88 23.36
N GLY A 380 28.53 -8.42 23.25
CA GLY A 380 28.17 -7.05 23.62
C GLY A 380 28.47 -6.72 25.07
N GLY A 381 28.10 -7.62 25.98
CA GLY A 381 28.41 -7.46 27.41
C GLY A 381 29.91 -7.47 27.69
N ALA A 382 30.62 -8.47 27.17
CA ALA A 382 32.08 -8.56 27.32
C ALA A 382 32.81 -7.34 26.74
N PHE A 383 32.31 -6.80 25.61
CA PHE A 383 32.86 -5.61 24.99
C PHE A 383 32.65 -4.35 25.83
N LEU A 384 31.48 -4.17 26.45
CA LEU A 384 31.24 -3.06 27.39
C LEU A 384 32.13 -3.16 28.62
N ASP A 385 32.23 -4.34 29.24
CA ASP A 385 33.11 -4.54 30.40
C ASP A 385 34.58 -4.30 30.05
N PHE A 386 35.02 -4.68 28.84
CA PHE A 386 36.34 -4.33 28.34
C PHE A 386 36.55 -2.82 28.24
N LEU A 387 35.58 -2.07 27.72
CA LEU A 387 35.67 -0.60 27.63
C LEU A 387 35.72 0.03 29.03
N TYR A 388 34.97 -0.50 30.00
CA TYR A 388 35.05 -0.09 31.40
C TYR A 388 36.39 -0.41 32.04
N ALA A 389 36.95 -1.59 31.77
CA ALA A 389 38.28 -1.98 32.26
C ALA A 389 39.41 -1.11 31.71
N VAL A 390 39.26 -0.59 30.48
CA VAL A 390 40.19 0.39 29.87
C VAL A 390 40.03 1.80 30.46
N GLY A 391 38.99 2.04 31.27
CA GLY A 391 38.77 3.30 31.97
C GLY A 391 37.85 4.29 31.25
N PHE A 392 37.10 3.84 30.23
CA PHE A 392 36.08 4.70 29.61
C PHE A 392 34.88 4.88 30.54
N SER A 393 34.33 6.10 30.57
CA SER A 393 33.07 6.38 31.27
C SER A 393 31.88 5.69 30.58
N PRO A 394 30.77 5.44 31.29
CA PRO A 394 29.52 4.89 30.72
C PRO A 394 29.12 5.55 29.40
N VAL A 395 29.14 6.88 29.35
CA VAL A 395 28.79 7.65 28.15
C VAL A 395 29.68 7.29 26.96
N VAL A 396 31.00 7.25 27.15
CA VAL A 396 31.95 6.99 26.06
C VAL A 396 31.89 5.52 25.65
N ALA A 397 31.79 4.60 26.61
CA ALA A 397 31.65 3.17 26.34
C ALA A 397 30.41 2.87 25.48
N TYR A 398 29.25 3.43 25.84
CA TYR A 398 28.02 3.26 25.07
C TYR A 398 28.06 3.91 23.69
N ARG A 399 28.78 5.03 23.52
CA ARG A 399 29.00 5.62 22.20
C ARG A 399 29.80 4.69 21.30
N ILE A 400 30.91 4.15 21.79
CA ILE A 400 31.71 3.19 21.03
C ILE A 400 30.88 1.93 20.73
N PHE A 401 30.14 1.43 21.72
CA PHE A 401 29.25 0.28 21.60
C PHE A 401 28.18 0.46 20.50
N PHE A 402 27.42 1.56 20.55
CA PHE A 402 26.40 1.82 19.54
C PHE A 402 27.00 2.11 18.17
N LEU A 403 28.18 2.72 18.08
CA LEU A 403 28.89 2.88 16.81
C LEU A 403 29.20 1.51 16.17
N VAL A 404 29.67 0.54 16.95
CA VAL A 404 29.89 -0.84 16.47
C VAL A 404 28.59 -1.46 15.97
N CYS A 405 27.50 -1.33 16.74
CA CYS A 405 26.18 -1.83 16.32
C CYS A 405 25.67 -1.15 15.02
N ILE A 406 25.88 0.16 14.87
CA ILE A 406 25.53 0.93 13.65
C ILE A 406 26.35 0.44 12.46
N VAL A 407 27.65 0.23 12.61
CA VAL A 407 28.53 -0.27 11.55
C VAL A 407 28.13 -1.67 11.11
N LEU A 408 27.89 -2.58 12.06
CA LEU A 408 27.45 -3.95 11.78
C LEU A 408 26.10 -3.96 11.04
N THR A 409 25.10 -3.24 11.57
CA THR A 409 23.78 -3.21 10.95
C THR A 409 23.79 -2.49 9.60
N GLY A 410 24.54 -1.40 9.46
CA GLY A 410 24.77 -0.71 8.19
C GLY A 410 25.42 -1.61 7.13
N PHE A 411 26.44 -2.37 7.50
CA PHE A 411 27.06 -3.35 6.60
C PHE A 411 26.08 -4.45 6.18
N GLY A 412 25.27 -4.94 7.13
CA GLY A 412 24.17 -5.86 6.87
C GLY A 412 23.17 -5.35 5.83
N ILE A 413 22.80 -4.07 5.90
CA ILE A 413 21.90 -3.41 4.94
C ILE A 413 22.54 -3.29 3.56
N VAL A 414 23.85 -2.99 3.48
CA VAL A 414 24.57 -2.95 2.18
C VAL A 414 24.50 -4.31 1.49
N ILE A 415 24.60 -5.41 2.24
CA ILE A 415 24.44 -6.77 1.71
C ILE A 415 22.99 -7.01 1.26
N GLN A 416 21.98 -6.56 2.02
CA GLN A 416 20.56 -6.73 1.65
C GLN A 416 20.21 -6.13 0.28
N ARG A 417 20.90 -5.07 -0.15
CA ARG A 417 20.69 -4.47 -1.48
C ARG A 417 20.92 -5.46 -2.63
N ARG A 418 21.76 -6.49 -2.40
CA ARG A 418 22.10 -7.55 -3.37
C ARG A 418 21.11 -8.72 -3.36
N LEU A 419 20.08 -8.69 -2.51
CA LEU A 419 19.04 -9.71 -2.51
C LEU A 419 18.23 -9.68 -3.81
N GLN A 420 17.72 -10.82 -4.23
CA GLN A 420 16.86 -10.94 -5.41
C GLN A 420 15.54 -10.20 -5.18
N ASP A 421 15.10 -9.43 -6.17
CA ASP A 421 13.77 -8.81 -6.21
C ASP A 421 12.73 -9.89 -6.54
N LEU A 422 11.79 -10.11 -5.62
CA LEU A 422 10.73 -11.12 -5.73
C LEU A 422 9.43 -10.47 -6.25
N GLY A 423 9.53 -9.67 -7.32
CA GLY A 423 8.41 -8.86 -7.82
C GLY A 423 8.01 -7.71 -6.89
N SER A 424 8.94 -7.24 -6.06
CA SER A 424 8.72 -6.17 -5.09
C SER A 424 8.97 -4.78 -5.67
N TYR A 425 8.39 -3.76 -5.06
CA TYR A 425 8.68 -2.35 -5.35
C TYR A 425 10.13 -2.02 -4.98
N HIS A 426 10.69 -0.97 -5.60
CA HIS A 426 11.97 -0.43 -5.14
C HIS A 426 11.85 0.17 -3.74
N VAL A 427 12.97 0.22 -3.02
CA VAL A 427 13.03 0.76 -1.65
C VAL A 427 12.54 2.21 -1.58
N ARG A 428 12.92 3.04 -2.56
CA ARG A 428 12.52 4.46 -2.61
C ARG A 428 11.01 4.61 -2.80
N ASP A 429 10.42 3.85 -3.71
CA ASP A 429 8.98 3.91 -3.99
C ASP A 429 8.19 3.37 -2.80
N SER A 430 8.69 2.32 -2.16
CA SER A 430 8.12 1.78 -0.93
C SER A 430 8.13 2.80 0.21
N LEU A 431 9.21 3.58 0.36
CA LEU A 431 9.26 4.68 1.31
C LEU A 431 8.25 5.78 0.96
N ALA A 432 8.14 6.17 -0.30
CA ALA A 432 7.17 7.17 -0.73
C ALA A 432 5.73 6.75 -0.38
N VAL A 433 5.41 5.46 -0.55
CA VAL A 433 4.10 4.90 -0.17
C VAL A 433 3.87 4.94 1.34
N LEU A 434 4.87 4.56 2.15
CA LEU A 434 4.75 4.56 3.62
C LEU A 434 4.49 5.96 4.18
N PHE A 435 5.03 7.00 3.54
CA PHE A 435 4.83 8.39 3.94
C PHE A 435 3.69 9.10 3.19
N SER A 436 2.94 8.41 2.34
CA SER A 436 1.80 8.96 1.61
C SER A 436 0.48 8.58 2.31
N PRO A 437 -0.23 9.53 2.94
CA PRO A 437 -1.53 9.24 3.57
C PRO A 437 -2.56 8.71 2.56
N ARG A 438 -2.46 9.17 1.32
CA ARG A 438 -3.30 8.73 0.19
C ARG A 438 -3.08 7.23 -0.08
N ASP A 439 -1.83 6.81 -0.24
CA ASP A 439 -1.51 5.41 -0.55
C ASP A 439 -1.76 4.48 0.63
N MET A 440 -1.46 4.92 1.86
CA MET A 440 -1.79 4.16 3.08
C MET A 440 -3.31 3.95 3.25
N ARG A 441 -4.13 4.96 2.92
CA ARG A 441 -5.59 4.82 2.88
C ARG A 441 -6.01 3.81 1.80
N ALA A 442 -5.38 3.86 0.63
CA ALA A 442 -5.63 2.94 -0.48
C ALA A 442 -5.32 1.48 -0.09
N LEU A 443 -4.16 1.22 0.52
CA LEU A 443 -3.77 -0.10 1.03
C LEU A 443 -4.75 -0.61 2.10
N THR A 444 -5.23 0.28 2.98
CA THR A 444 -6.24 -0.07 3.99
C THR A 444 -7.57 -0.48 3.36
N LEU A 445 -8.01 0.23 2.31
CA LEU A 445 -9.24 -0.10 1.59
C LEU A 445 -9.10 -1.40 0.78
N LEU A 446 -7.96 -1.61 0.11
CA LEU A 446 -7.64 -2.86 -0.60
C LEU A 446 -7.68 -4.05 0.34
N ARG A 447 -7.09 -3.94 1.54
CA ARG A 447 -7.17 -5.00 2.53
C ARG A 447 -8.61 -5.30 2.95
N LYS A 448 -9.44 -4.26 3.16
CA LYS A 448 -10.86 -4.46 3.46
C LYS A 448 -11.57 -5.19 2.31
N LEU A 449 -11.20 -4.88 1.07
CA LEU A 449 -11.70 -5.55 -0.13
C LEU A 449 -11.33 -7.04 -0.15
N ASP A 450 -10.07 -7.40 0.11
CA ASP A 450 -9.64 -8.81 0.12
C ASP A 450 -10.38 -9.65 1.19
N THR A 451 -10.81 -9.01 2.27
CA THR A 451 -11.46 -9.69 3.40
C THR A 451 -12.99 -9.72 3.32
N THR A 452 -13.61 -8.87 2.49
CA THR A 452 -15.07 -8.81 2.43
C THR A 452 -15.63 -10.02 1.68
N ARG A 453 -16.78 -10.51 2.14
CA ARG A 453 -17.58 -11.51 1.42
C ARG A 453 -18.96 -10.99 1.06
N ASP A 454 -19.26 -9.75 1.44
CA ASP A 454 -20.49 -9.06 1.13
C ASP A 454 -20.34 -8.35 -0.22
N PRO A 455 -21.12 -8.74 -1.25
CA PRO A 455 -21.00 -8.17 -2.58
C PRO A 455 -21.36 -6.67 -2.69
N GLU A 456 -22.25 -6.15 -1.84
CA GLU A 456 -22.54 -4.72 -1.84
C GLU A 456 -21.38 -3.92 -1.25
N ARG A 457 -20.80 -4.47 -0.19
CA ARG A 457 -19.64 -3.88 0.48
C ARG A 457 -18.41 -3.93 -0.40
N GLU A 458 -18.24 -5.01 -1.17
CA GLU A 458 -17.22 -5.15 -2.21
C GLU A 458 -17.33 -4.02 -3.24
N THR A 459 -18.53 -3.80 -3.79
CA THR A 459 -18.78 -2.75 -4.78
C THR A 459 -18.46 -1.36 -4.22
N ARG A 460 -18.90 -1.07 -2.99
CA ARG A 460 -18.59 0.19 -2.29
C ARG A 460 -17.10 0.38 -2.04
N LEU A 461 -16.38 -0.70 -1.72
CA LEU A 461 -14.94 -0.67 -1.49
C LEU A 461 -14.19 -0.42 -2.81
N ILE A 462 -14.57 -1.07 -3.91
CA ILE A 462 -13.97 -0.84 -5.23
C ILE A 462 -14.15 0.61 -5.67
N ALA A 463 -15.36 1.16 -5.55
CA ALA A 463 -15.63 2.56 -5.84
C ALA A 463 -14.77 3.49 -4.95
N ALA A 464 -14.74 3.23 -3.64
CA ALA A 464 -13.92 4.01 -2.70
C ALA A 464 -12.42 3.96 -3.04
N ILE A 465 -11.89 2.79 -3.41
CA ILE A 465 -10.50 2.62 -3.85
C ILE A 465 -10.26 3.41 -5.15
N GLY A 466 -11.20 3.34 -6.10
CA GLY A 466 -11.15 4.10 -7.34
C GLY A 466 -11.12 5.61 -7.09
N THR A 467 -11.86 6.12 -6.09
CA THR A 467 -11.80 7.55 -5.74
C THR A 467 -10.44 8.00 -5.23
N VAL A 468 -9.68 7.11 -4.57
CA VAL A 468 -8.34 7.46 -4.08
C VAL A 468 -7.39 7.70 -5.25
N GLY A 469 -7.51 6.97 -6.36
CA GLY A 469 -6.70 7.16 -7.57
C GLY A 469 -5.20 6.87 -7.38
N SER A 470 -4.83 6.00 -6.44
CA SER A 470 -3.44 5.54 -6.27
C SER A 470 -3.08 4.53 -7.36
N ALA A 471 -1.90 4.65 -7.98
CA ALA A 471 -1.45 3.74 -9.05
C ALA A 471 -1.44 2.27 -8.59
N ILE A 472 -1.00 2.01 -7.36
CA ILE A 472 -0.96 0.67 -6.74
C ILE A 472 -2.37 0.07 -6.66
N SER A 473 -3.35 0.92 -6.39
CA SER A 473 -4.74 0.52 -6.26
C SER A 473 -5.37 0.21 -7.61
N VAL A 474 -5.13 1.05 -8.61
CA VAL A 474 -5.68 0.85 -9.95
C VAL A 474 -5.20 -0.46 -10.55
N GLU A 475 -3.90 -0.77 -10.49
CA GLU A 475 -3.39 -2.03 -11.05
C GLU A 475 -4.01 -3.27 -10.39
N LYS A 476 -4.31 -3.21 -9.08
CA LYS A 476 -5.00 -4.31 -8.40
C LYS A 476 -6.48 -4.36 -8.75
N LEU A 477 -7.14 -3.21 -8.91
CA LEU A 477 -8.53 -3.15 -9.32
C LEU A 477 -8.74 -3.76 -10.72
N LEU A 478 -7.75 -3.71 -11.61
CA LEU A 478 -7.83 -4.37 -12.92
C LEU A 478 -8.04 -5.89 -12.82
N ASP A 479 -7.59 -6.56 -11.75
CA ASP A 479 -7.86 -7.99 -11.53
C ASP A 479 -9.38 -8.28 -11.42
N HIS A 480 -10.18 -7.27 -11.04
CA HIS A 480 -11.63 -7.37 -10.91
C HIS A 480 -12.41 -7.17 -12.23
N LEU A 481 -11.72 -6.91 -13.35
CA LEU A 481 -12.36 -6.85 -14.68
C LEU A 481 -12.92 -8.21 -15.14
N SER A 482 -12.48 -9.31 -14.51
CA SER A 482 -13.04 -10.65 -14.72
C SER A 482 -14.34 -10.90 -13.94
N SER A 483 -14.78 -9.96 -13.09
CA SER A 483 -15.98 -10.12 -12.27
C SER A 483 -17.23 -10.33 -13.13
N PRO A 484 -18.16 -11.23 -12.76
CA PRO A 484 -19.43 -11.38 -13.46
C PRO A 484 -20.31 -10.13 -13.36
N ARG A 485 -20.10 -9.27 -12.34
CA ARG A 485 -20.91 -8.06 -12.11
C ARG A 485 -20.42 -6.88 -12.94
N PHE A 486 -21.31 -6.32 -13.75
CA PHE A 486 -21.02 -5.13 -14.58
C PHE A 486 -20.50 -3.95 -13.76
N VAL A 487 -21.16 -3.60 -12.66
CA VAL A 487 -20.78 -2.46 -11.81
C VAL A 487 -19.35 -2.58 -11.29
N VAL A 488 -18.92 -3.80 -10.92
CA VAL A 488 -17.56 -4.06 -10.44
C VAL A 488 -16.54 -3.82 -11.55
N ARG A 489 -16.79 -4.33 -12.76
CA ARG A 489 -15.92 -4.10 -13.91
C ARG A 489 -15.84 -2.62 -14.28
N TYR A 490 -16.99 -1.94 -14.30
CA TYR A 490 -17.08 -0.52 -14.63
C TYR A 490 -16.30 0.33 -13.64
N GLU A 491 -16.50 0.16 -12.33
CA GLU A 491 -15.78 0.92 -11.30
C GLU A 491 -14.27 0.63 -11.30
N ALA A 492 -13.89 -0.63 -11.52
CA ALA A 492 -12.49 -1.01 -11.68
C ALA A 492 -11.85 -0.26 -12.85
N LEU A 493 -12.50 -0.23 -14.02
CA LEU A 493 -12.00 0.48 -15.20
C LEU A 493 -12.04 2.00 -15.02
N GLN A 494 -13.09 2.54 -14.40
CA GLN A 494 -13.28 3.98 -14.15
C GLN A 494 -12.20 4.55 -13.22
N SER A 495 -11.63 3.72 -12.34
CA SER A 495 -10.52 4.11 -11.47
C SER A 495 -9.29 4.61 -12.24
N VAL A 496 -9.10 4.15 -13.48
CA VAL A 496 -8.00 4.55 -14.37
C VAL A 496 -8.09 6.04 -14.73
N ALA A 497 -9.28 6.62 -14.80
CA ALA A 497 -9.50 8.01 -15.22
C ALA A 497 -8.78 9.05 -14.35
N ARG A 498 -8.42 8.68 -13.11
CA ARG A 498 -7.76 9.55 -12.11
C ARG A 498 -6.23 9.39 -12.09
N LEU A 499 -5.68 8.53 -12.93
CA LEU A 499 -4.23 8.41 -13.07
C LEU A 499 -3.66 9.61 -13.83
N GLU A 500 -2.44 10.01 -13.50
CA GLU A 500 -1.69 11.01 -14.27
C GLU A 500 -1.06 10.41 -15.54
N ARG A 501 -0.65 9.13 -15.47
CA ARG A 501 -0.02 8.38 -16.56
C ARG A 501 -0.42 6.92 -16.52
N LEU A 502 -0.47 6.28 -17.70
CA LEU A 502 -0.75 4.85 -17.84
C LEU A 502 0.54 4.03 -17.74
N SER A 503 0.50 2.92 -16.99
CA SER A 503 1.53 1.88 -17.07
C SER A 503 1.31 0.98 -18.29
N PRO A 504 2.32 0.23 -18.78
CA PRO A 504 2.17 -0.68 -19.91
C PRO A 504 1.03 -1.70 -19.68
N ARG A 505 0.96 -2.28 -18.47
CA ARG A 505 -0.10 -3.22 -18.08
C ARG A 505 -1.49 -2.61 -18.16
N VAL A 506 -1.67 -1.38 -17.67
CA VAL A 506 -2.97 -0.69 -17.74
C VAL A 506 -3.34 -0.43 -19.20
N THR A 507 -2.37 -0.02 -20.02
CA THR A 507 -2.58 0.24 -21.46
C THR A 507 -3.02 -1.02 -22.19
N GLU A 508 -2.31 -2.14 -22.01
CA GLU A 508 -2.70 -3.45 -22.59
C GLU A 508 -4.09 -3.89 -22.14
N THR A 509 -4.43 -3.65 -20.87
CA THR A 509 -5.76 -3.97 -20.33
C THR A 509 -6.86 -3.12 -20.98
N LEU A 510 -6.63 -1.82 -21.20
CA LEU A 510 -7.58 -0.95 -21.91
C LEU A 510 -7.78 -1.41 -23.36
N LEU A 511 -6.71 -1.82 -24.06
CA LEU A 511 -6.80 -2.33 -25.43
C LEU A 511 -7.60 -3.65 -25.48
N PHE A 512 -7.34 -4.55 -24.53
CA PHE A 512 -8.08 -5.80 -24.41
C PHE A 512 -9.57 -5.58 -24.13
N GLU A 513 -9.91 -4.68 -23.20
CA GLU A 513 -11.30 -4.35 -22.88
C GLU A 513 -12.01 -3.65 -24.05
N LEU A 514 -11.31 -2.81 -24.82
CA LEU A 514 -11.83 -2.19 -26.04
C LEU A 514 -12.24 -3.24 -27.08
N GLU A 515 -11.40 -4.25 -27.31
CA GLU A 515 -11.61 -5.26 -28.34
C GLU A 515 -12.66 -6.32 -27.95
N ASN A 516 -12.71 -6.71 -26.67
CA ASN A 516 -13.41 -7.93 -26.26
C ASN A 516 -14.69 -7.71 -25.42
N ARG A 517 -15.02 -6.46 -25.05
CA ARG A 517 -16.09 -6.16 -24.08
C ARG A 517 -17.15 -5.19 -24.58
N GLU A 518 -17.55 -5.37 -25.84
CA GLU A 518 -18.65 -4.65 -26.48
C GLU A 518 -19.95 -4.69 -25.63
N PHE A 519 -20.76 -3.62 -25.67
CA PHE A 519 -21.96 -3.39 -24.84
C PHE A 519 -21.73 -3.35 -23.33
N SER A 520 -20.48 -3.37 -22.88
CA SER A 520 -20.14 -3.31 -21.46
C SER A 520 -19.09 -2.26 -21.15
N THR A 521 -17.81 -2.62 -21.13
CA THR A 521 -16.70 -1.75 -20.71
C THR A 521 -15.93 -1.14 -21.88
N ALA A 522 -16.15 -1.61 -23.11
CA ALA A 522 -15.42 -1.13 -24.29
C ALA A 522 -15.55 0.38 -24.53
N ALA A 523 -16.74 0.97 -24.35
CA ALA A 523 -16.95 2.42 -24.52
C ALA A 523 -16.13 3.24 -23.51
N LEU A 524 -16.06 2.79 -22.26
CA LEU A 524 -15.22 3.43 -21.24
C LEU A 524 -13.73 3.24 -21.55
N ALA A 525 -13.32 2.07 -22.04
CA ALA A 525 -11.95 1.83 -22.49
C ALA A 525 -11.57 2.78 -23.64
N ALA A 526 -12.42 2.95 -24.66
CA ALA A 526 -12.22 3.90 -25.75
C ALA A 526 -12.05 5.33 -25.22
N ARG A 527 -12.94 5.77 -24.33
CA ARG A 527 -12.85 7.09 -23.68
C ARG A 527 -11.51 7.32 -22.99
N LEU A 528 -11.06 6.35 -22.20
CA LEU A 528 -9.80 6.41 -21.45
C LEU A 528 -8.59 6.44 -22.38
N LEU A 529 -8.57 5.58 -23.41
CA LEU A 529 -7.52 5.59 -24.43
C LEU A 529 -7.41 6.95 -25.13
N GLY A 530 -8.56 7.59 -25.42
CA GLY A 530 -8.62 8.96 -25.93
C GLY A 530 -8.15 10.02 -24.93
N GLN A 531 -8.57 9.93 -23.66
CA GLN A 531 -8.15 10.85 -22.59
C GLN A 531 -6.63 10.86 -22.40
N PHE A 532 -6.01 9.68 -22.41
CA PHE A 532 -4.56 9.51 -22.28
C PHE A 532 -3.80 9.59 -23.61
N ARG A 533 -4.50 9.90 -24.73
CA ARG A 533 -3.95 10.05 -26.08
C ARG A 533 -3.06 8.87 -26.52
N VAL A 534 -3.55 7.65 -26.32
CA VAL A 534 -2.82 6.41 -26.66
C VAL A 534 -2.84 6.18 -28.17
N SER A 535 -1.82 6.66 -28.89
CA SER A 535 -1.75 6.62 -30.36
C SER A 535 -1.85 5.22 -30.97
N HIS A 536 -1.27 4.21 -30.31
CA HIS A 536 -1.28 2.82 -30.79
C HIS A 536 -2.68 2.18 -30.73
N ALA A 537 -3.66 2.79 -30.05
CA ALA A 537 -5.05 2.33 -30.04
C ALA A 537 -5.82 2.61 -31.34
N GLY A 538 -5.27 3.43 -32.24
CA GLY A 538 -5.98 3.92 -33.43
C GLY A 538 -6.57 2.82 -34.32
N SER A 539 -5.87 1.70 -34.51
CA SER A 539 -6.40 0.57 -35.31
C SER A 539 -7.66 -0.05 -34.70
N LEU A 540 -7.63 -0.34 -33.39
CA LEU A 540 -8.78 -0.90 -32.66
C LEU A 540 -9.94 0.10 -32.57
N LEU A 541 -9.65 1.39 -32.36
CA LEU A 541 -10.67 2.43 -32.31
C LEU A 541 -11.36 2.62 -33.68
N ARG A 542 -10.62 2.57 -34.79
CA ARG A 542 -11.22 2.59 -36.14
C ARG A 542 -12.11 1.36 -36.39
N LEU A 543 -11.72 0.19 -35.89
CA LEU A 543 -12.56 -1.01 -35.98
C LEU A 543 -13.85 -0.84 -35.16
N ALA A 544 -13.75 -0.24 -33.97
CA ALA A 544 -14.88 0.03 -33.08
C ALA A 544 -15.95 0.96 -33.69
N LEU A 545 -15.62 1.77 -34.70
CA LEU A 545 -16.62 2.58 -35.44
C LEU A 545 -17.67 1.73 -36.17
N LYS A 546 -17.41 0.44 -36.39
CA LYS A 546 -18.33 -0.51 -37.02
C LYS A 546 -19.17 -1.31 -36.01
N SER A 547 -19.04 -1.03 -34.73
CA SER A 547 -19.75 -1.75 -33.67
C SER A 547 -21.24 -1.42 -33.65
N PRO A 548 -22.12 -2.39 -33.37
CA PRO A 548 -23.53 -2.12 -33.05
C PRO A 548 -23.76 -1.40 -31.70
N ASP A 549 -22.75 -1.29 -30.83
CA ASP A 549 -22.83 -0.48 -29.60
C ASP A 549 -22.63 1.02 -29.91
N TYR A 550 -23.74 1.75 -29.97
CA TYR A 550 -23.73 3.19 -30.25
C TYR A 550 -22.88 4.01 -29.28
N ARG A 551 -22.71 3.55 -28.02
CA ARG A 551 -21.87 4.25 -27.03
C ARG A 551 -20.40 4.05 -27.34
N LEU A 552 -20.02 2.83 -27.72
CA LEU A 552 -18.65 2.53 -28.15
C LEU A 552 -18.28 3.31 -29.40
N VAL A 553 -19.16 3.36 -30.40
CA VAL A 553 -18.95 4.14 -31.62
C VAL A 553 -18.69 5.62 -31.30
N ALA A 554 -19.56 6.23 -30.50
CA ALA A 554 -19.44 7.63 -30.10
C ALA A 554 -18.15 7.93 -29.32
N GLU A 555 -17.76 7.08 -28.36
CA GLU A 555 -16.51 7.25 -27.62
C GLU A 555 -15.28 7.00 -28.48
N ALA A 556 -15.36 6.07 -29.44
CA ALA A 556 -14.30 5.82 -30.40
C ALA A 556 -14.06 7.03 -31.32
N MET A 557 -15.12 7.71 -31.78
CA MET A 557 -15.01 8.96 -32.56
C MET A 557 -14.24 10.03 -31.79
N LEU A 558 -14.64 10.30 -30.54
CA LEU A 558 -13.97 11.28 -29.69
C LEU A 558 -12.52 10.87 -29.36
N ALA A 559 -12.27 9.59 -29.13
CA ALA A 559 -10.93 9.09 -28.84
C ALA A 559 -9.99 9.24 -30.04
N LEU A 560 -10.46 8.91 -31.25
CA LEU A 560 -9.71 9.08 -32.51
C LEU A 560 -9.37 10.56 -32.75
N ALA A 561 -10.32 11.46 -32.50
CA ALA A 561 -10.08 12.90 -32.61
C ALA A 561 -9.04 13.39 -31.59
N ARG A 562 -9.13 12.97 -30.32
CA ARG A 562 -8.16 13.33 -29.26
C ARG A 562 -6.75 12.80 -29.51
N ILE A 563 -6.65 11.64 -30.14
CA ILE A 563 -5.37 11.02 -30.53
C ILE A 563 -4.78 11.73 -31.77
N GLY A 564 -5.58 12.44 -32.55
CA GLY A 564 -5.16 13.10 -33.79
C GLY A 564 -5.09 12.13 -34.97
N ASP A 565 -5.93 11.10 -35.00
CA ASP A 565 -5.97 10.13 -36.10
C ASP A 565 -6.72 10.69 -37.30
N GLU A 566 -6.03 11.42 -38.17
CA GLU A 566 -6.63 12.08 -39.34
C GLU A 566 -7.30 11.10 -40.31
N ARG A 567 -6.78 9.87 -40.43
CA ARG A 567 -7.37 8.84 -41.31
C ARG A 567 -8.77 8.43 -40.85
N ALA A 568 -9.04 8.55 -39.55
CA ALA A 568 -10.34 8.24 -38.99
C ALA A 568 -11.40 9.30 -39.29
N GLN A 569 -11.00 10.53 -39.64
CA GLN A 569 -11.96 11.61 -39.92
C GLN A 569 -12.94 11.24 -41.03
N PHE A 570 -12.43 10.67 -42.14
CA PHE A 570 -13.27 10.19 -43.23
C PHE A 570 -14.20 9.04 -42.82
N LEU A 571 -13.70 8.10 -42.00
CA LEU A 571 -14.51 7.00 -41.49
C LEU A 571 -15.64 7.50 -40.58
N VAL A 572 -15.35 8.47 -39.70
CA VAL A 572 -16.37 9.11 -38.86
C VAL A 572 -17.39 9.86 -39.72
N GLY A 573 -16.97 10.52 -40.79
CA GLY A 573 -17.88 11.13 -41.76
C GLY A 573 -18.86 10.12 -42.38
N GLN A 574 -18.38 8.94 -42.78
CA GLN A 574 -19.26 7.88 -43.27
C GLN A 574 -20.28 7.42 -42.22
N VAL A 575 -19.87 7.34 -40.94
CA VAL A 575 -20.78 6.98 -39.85
C VAL A 575 -21.81 8.10 -39.61
N LEU A 576 -21.42 9.36 -39.70
CA LEU A 576 -22.34 10.50 -39.58
C LEU A 576 -23.42 10.48 -40.67
N VAL A 577 -23.06 10.19 -41.91
CA VAL A 577 -24.02 10.13 -43.03
C VAL A 577 -24.95 8.92 -42.93
N SER A 578 -24.46 7.80 -42.43
CA SER A 578 -25.22 6.54 -42.38
C SER A 578 -26.04 6.32 -41.10
N SER A 579 -25.86 7.15 -40.07
CA SER A 579 -26.47 6.98 -38.76
C SER A 579 -27.63 7.95 -38.54
N ASN A 580 -28.76 7.43 -38.06
CA ASN A 580 -29.87 8.25 -37.59
C ASN A 580 -29.89 8.38 -36.05
N ASN A 581 -28.86 7.91 -35.35
CA ASN A 581 -28.80 7.95 -33.89
C ASN A 581 -28.28 9.32 -33.40
N PRO A 582 -29.10 10.14 -32.72
CA PRO A 582 -28.70 11.46 -32.24
C PRO A 582 -27.42 11.46 -31.39
N PHE A 583 -27.21 10.40 -30.59
CA PHE A 583 -26.04 10.27 -29.73
C PHE A 583 -24.75 10.10 -30.54
N ILE A 584 -24.79 9.35 -31.63
CA ILE A 584 -23.65 9.18 -32.54
C ILE A 584 -23.38 10.49 -33.27
N LEU A 585 -24.44 11.11 -33.79
CA LEU A 585 -24.33 12.33 -34.59
C LEU A 585 -23.67 13.47 -33.80
N ILE A 586 -24.15 13.76 -32.58
CA ILE A 586 -23.58 14.83 -31.76
C ILE A 586 -22.11 14.56 -31.38
N HIS A 587 -21.74 13.30 -31.12
CA HIS A 587 -20.36 12.95 -30.79
C HIS A 587 -19.44 12.98 -32.02
N GLY A 588 -19.95 12.65 -33.20
CA GLY A 588 -19.21 12.76 -34.44
C GLY A 588 -19.00 14.22 -34.84
N VAL A 589 -20.00 15.10 -34.70
CA VAL A 589 -19.86 16.56 -34.90
C VAL A 589 -18.78 17.12 -33.95
N ARG A 590 -18.85 16.76 -32.67
CA ARG A 590 -17.83 17.15 -31.69
C ARG A 590 -16.44 16.58 -32.00
N ALA A 591 -16.35 15.38 -32.56
CA ALA A 591 -15.07 14.83 -33.03
C ALA A 591 -14.49 15.67 -34.17
N MET A 592 -15.33 16.14 -35.10
CA MET A 592 -14.94 17.07 -36.18
C MET A 592 -14.39 18.40 -35.65
N GLU A 593 -15.03 18.95 -34.61
CA GLU A 593 -14.54 20.13 -33.90
C GLU A 593 -13.16 19.89 -33.28
N ILE A 594 -12.97 18.76 -32.58
CA ILE A 594 -11.69 18.41 -31.91
C ILE A 594 -10.54 18.24 -32.92
N TRP A 595 -10.80 17.64 -34.09
CA TRP A 595 -9.78 17.57 -35.16
C TRP A 595 -9.39 18.95 -35.68
N HIS A 596 -10.33 19.91 -35.65
CA HIS A 596 -10.14 21.29 -36.07
C HIS A 596 -9.48 21.42 -37.46
N ASN A 597 -9.97 20.62 -38.42
CA ASN A 597 -9.42 20.50 -39.77
C ASN A 597 -10.46 20.90 -40.82
N THR A 598 -10.04 21.61 -41.87
CA THR A 598 -10.86 22.03 -43.01
C THR A 598 -11.58 20.86 -43.70
N SER A 599 -11.03 19.65 -43.66
CA SER A 599 -11.64 18.44 -44.21
C SER A 599 -12.95 18.03 -43.51
N ALA A 600 -13.24 18.56 -42.31
CA ALA A 600 -14.52 18.36 -41.62
C ALA A 600 -15.67 19.11 -42.29
N VAL A 601 -15.39 20.25 -42.93
CA VAL A 601 -16.43 21.18 -43.38
C VAL A 601 -17.37 20.54 -44.40
N PRO A 602 -16.89 19.86 -45.46
CA PRO A 602 -17.79 19.16 -46.38
C PRO A 602 -18.65 18.08 -45.70
N ILE A 603 -18.10 17.36 -44.72
CA ILE A 603 -18.79 16.31 -43.98
C ILE A 603 -19.93 16.89 -43.13
N LEU A 604 -19.70 18.01 -42.46
CA LEU A 604 -20.70 18.69 -41.64
C LEU A 604 -21.80 19.32 -42.49
N LEU A 605 -21.46 19.83 -43.67
CA LEU A 605 -22.45 20.32 -44.65
C LEU A 605 -23.30 19.18 -45.19
N ASP A 606 -22.70 18.03 -45.52
CA ASP A 606 -23.43 16.83 -45.91
C ASP A 606 -24.40 16.38 -44.81
N LEU A 607 -24.00 16.49 -43.53
CA LEU A 607 -24.89 16.17 -42.41
C LEU A 607 -26.09 17.12 -42.33
N LEU A 608 -25.89 18.42 -42.55
CA LEU A 608 -26.97 19.42 -42.55
C LEU A 608 -27.95 19.21 -43.70
N ARG A 609 -27.56 18.59 -44.82
CA ARG A 609 -28.48 18.26 -45.93
C ARG A 609 -29.52 17.20 -45.58
N ASN A 610 -29.40 16.53 -44.43
CA ASN A 610 -30.36 15.53 -44.00
C ASN A 610 -31.65 16.19 -43.47
N ASP A 611 -32.74 16.08 -44.21
CA ASP A 611 -34.07 16.62 -43.86
C ASP A 611 -34.61 16.12 -42.50
N TYR A 612 -34.14 14.97 -42.02
CA TYR A 612 -34.56 14.37 -40.76
C TYR A 612 -33.61 14.66 -39.59
N LEU A 613 -32.63 15.55 -39.77
CA LEU A 613 -31.67 15.91 -38.73
C LEU A 613 -32.38 16.62 -37.57
N PRO A 614 -32.25 16.15 -36.31
CA PRO A 614 -32.83 16.83 -35.16
C PRO A 614 -32.26 18.26 -35.02
N ALA A 615 -33.13 19.23 -34.72
CA ALA A 615 -32.75 20.66 -34.66
C ALA A 615 -31.53 20.95 -33.78
N HIS A 616 -31.46 20.35 -32.58
CA HIS A 616 -30.32 20.54 -31.67
C HIS A 616 -28.97 20.04 -32.23
N ILE A 617 -28.98 19.08 -33.16
CA ILE A 617 -27.77 18.60 -33.85
C ILE A 617 -27.41 19.53 -35.00
N ALA A 618 -28.41 20.03 -35.72
CA ALA A 618 -28.20 21.06 -36.73
C ALA A 618 -27.57 22.31 -36.10
N ASP A 619 -28.07 22.73 -34.94
CA ASP A 619 -27.54 23.84 -34.15
C ASP A 619 -26.07 23.61 -33.75
N GLU A 620 -25.74 22.45 -33.15
CA GLU A 620 -24.35 22.11 -32.82
C GLU A 620 -23.46 22.11 -34.09
N THR A 621 -23.97 21.56 -35.20
CA THR A 621 -23.23 21.48 -36.46
C THR A 621 -22.94 22.86 -37.04
N ILE A 622 -23.89 23.80 -36.98
CA ILE A 622 -23.71 25.19 -37.40
C ILE A 622 -22.70 25.91 -36.51
N LEU A 623 -22.74 25.69 -35.20
CA LEU A 623 -21.75 26.24 -34.28
C LEU A 623 -20.34 25.70 -34.56
N THR A 624 -20.19 24.39 -34.76
CA THR A 624 -18.92 23.77 -35.15
C THR A 624 -18.41 24.30 -36.49
N LEU A 625 -19.29 24.43 -37.50
CA LEU A 625 -18.94 25.05 -38.78
C LEU A 625 -18.45 26.48 -38.58
N SER A 626 -19.14 27.28 -37.77
CA SER A 626 -18.73 28.66 -37.49
C SER A 626 -17.31 28.75 -36.90
N GLU A 627 -16.95 27.82 -36.01
CA GLU A 627 -15.62 27.77 -35.41
C GLU A 627 -14.55 27.33 -36.42
N LEU A 628 -14.82 26.26 -37.18
CA LEU A 628 -13.90 25.76 -38.21
C LEU A 628 -13.65 26.80 -39.31
N MET A 629 -14.67 27.60 -39.65
CA MET A 629 -14.62 28.61 -40.71
C MET A 629 -14.14 29.97 -40.21
N GLY A 630 -13.75 30.08 -38.93
CA GLY A 630 -13.16 31.29 -38.36
C GLY A 630 -14.15 32.44 -38.19
N VAL A 631 -15.45 32.15 -38.08
CA VAL A 631 -16.46 33.14 -37.71
C VAL A 631 -16.20 33.64 -36.29
N PRO A 632 -16.35 34.95 -35.99
CA PRO A 632 -16.04 35.48 -34.67
C PRO A 632 -16.88 34.83 -33.56
N ARG A 633 -16.27 34.65 -32.39
CA ARG A 633 -16.92 34.07 -31.19
C ARG A 633 -18.25 34.72 -30.80
N ARG A 634 -18.48 35.99 -31.16
CA ARG A 634 -19.76 36.67 -30.93
C ARG A 634 -20.95 36.01 -31.66
N PHE A 635 -20.70 35.25 -32.72
CA PHE A 635 -21.73 34.46 -33.40
C PHE A 635 -22.46 33.53 -32.43
N PHE A 636 -21.74 32.87 -31.52
CA PHE A 636 -22.34 31.98 -30.53
C PHE A 636 -23.45 32.68 -29.73
N TYR A 637 -23.18 33.87 -29.19
CA TYR A 637 -24.16 34.64 -28.41
C TYR A 637 -25.34 35.09 -29.25
N ARG A 638 -25.09 35.55 -30.48
CA ARG A 638 -26.15 35.97 -31.40
C ARG A 638 -27.00 34.80 -31.89
N TYR A 639 -26.38 33.64 -32.10
CA TYR A 639 -27.08 32.40 -32.43
C TYR A 639 -27.95 31.93 -31.26
N GLU A 640 -27.48 32.08 -30.02
CA GLU A 640 -28.27 31.78 -28.82
C GLU A 640 -29.49 32.71 -28.69
N GLU A 641 -29.34 34.01 -28.92
CA GLU A 641 -30.44 34.99 -28.99
C GLU A 641 -31.46 34.61 -30.06
N TYR A 642 -30.98 34.28 -31.27
CA TYR A 642 -31.80 33.80 -32.39
C TYR A 642 -32.61 32.55 -32.02
N ILE A 643 -32.00 31.55 -31.37
CA ILE A 643 -32.71 30.32 -30.98
C ILE A 643 -33.81 30.61 -29.95
N ARG A 644 -33.62 31.58 -29.04
CA ARG A 644 -34.61 31.97 -28.03
C ARG A 644 -35.76 32.78 -28.60
N GLU A 645 -35.48 33.68 -29.54
CA GLU A 645 -36.43 34.64 -30.10
C GLU A 645 -36.39 34.63 -31.64
N ARG A 646 -36.77 33.50 -32.26
CA ARG A 646 -36.69 33.31 -33.72
C ARG A 646 -37.46 34.37 -34.53
N ASP A 647 -38.56 34.87 -33.99
CA ASP A 647 -39.38 35.94 -34.58
C ASP A 647 -38.61 37.25 -34.75
N LYS A 648 -37.53 37.44 -33.98
CA LYS A 648 -36.66 38.63 -34.05
C LYS A 648 -35.39 38.42 -34.88
N MET A 649 -35.27 37.36 -35.68
CA MET A 649 -34.06 37.10 -36.48
C MET A 649 -33.62 38.29 -37.35
N ASN A 650 -34.59 39.02 -37.93
CA ASN A 650 -34.33 40.22 -38.73
C ASN A 650 -33.72 41.34 -37.90
N VAL A 651 -34.17 41.50 -36.65
CA VAL A 651 -33.65 42.51 -35.72
C VAL A 651 -32.19 42.21 -35.38
N PHE A 652 -31.87 40.95 -35.06
CA PHE A 652 -30.51 40.56 -34.71
C PHE A 652 -29.50 40.78 -35.85
N ILE A 653 -29.86 40.41 -37.08
CA ILE A 653 -28.98 40.64 -38.25
C ILE A 653 -28.91 42.14 -38.59
N TYR A 654 -30.01 42.88 -38.47
CA TYR A 654 -30.03 44.33 -38.67
C TYR A 654 -29.12 45.07 -37.70
N GLU A 655 -29.16 44.72 -36.40
CA GLU A 655 -28.26 45.28 -35.39
C GLU A 655 -26.78 45.05 -35.73
N GLU A 656 -26.44 43.85 -36.19
CA GLU A 656 -25.07 43.53 -36.61
C GLU A 656 -24.65 44.32 -37.85
N ILE A 657 -25.56 44.52 -38.82
CA ILE A 657 -25.30 45.38 -39.99
C ILE A 657 -25.04 46.82 -39.55
N ASP A 658 -25.89 47.39 -38.70
CA ASP A 658 -25.78 48.76 -38.22
C ASP A 658 -24.48 48.97 -37.42
N GLU A 659 -24.09 47.98 -36.61
CA GLU A 659 -22.80 47.99 -35.93
C GLU A 659 -21.64 48.01 -36.93
N MET A 660 -21.67 47.16 -37.97
CA MET A 660 -20.60 47.10 -38.97
C MET A 660 -20.55 48.35 -39.85
N PHE A 661 -21.70 48.94 -40.22
CA PHE A 661 -21.78 50.21 -40.94
C PHE A 661 -21.18 51.36 -40.13
N SER A 662 -21.48 51.40 -38.83
CA SER A 662 -20.92 52.37 -37.89
C SER A 662 -19.40 52.24 -37.80
N ARG A 663 -18.88 51.00 -37.67
CA ARG A 663 -17.44 50.73 -37.64
C ARG A 663 -16.73 51.11 -38.94
N ARG A 664 -17.34 50.86 -40.10
CA ARG A 664 -16.79 51.20 -41.43
C ARG A 664 -16.99 52.65 -41.84
N LYS A 665 -17.85 53.41 -41.15
CA LYS A 665 -18.33 54.74 -41.57
C LYS A 665 -18.86 54.75 -43.00
N ARG A 666 -19.50 53.64 -43.42
CA ARG A 666 -20.08 53.46 -44.76
C ARG A 666 -21.40 52.73 -44.62
N LYS A 667 -22.45 53.31 -45.19
CA LYS A 667 -23.76 52.66 -45.35
C LYS A 667 -23.85 52.06 -46.74
N ASP A 668 -24.43 50.88 -46.85
CA ASP A 668 -24.61 50.16 -48.11
C ASP A 668 -26.01 49.54 -48.11
N HIS A 669 -27.00 50.34 -48.53
CA HIS A 669 -28.41 49.95 -48.47
C HIS A 669 -28.74 48.77 -49.39
N ASP A 670 -28.00 48.63 -50.49
CA ASP A 670 -28.14 47.50 -51.41
C ASP A 670 -27.64 46.22 -50.74
N PHE A 671 -26.47 46.24 -50.07
CA PHE A 671 -25.99 45.12 -49.27
C PHE A 671 -26.98 44.73 -48.16
N GLN A 672 -27.46 45.72 -47.40
CA GLN A 672 -28.42 45.48 -46.33
C GLN A 672 -29.69 44.79 -46.84
N LYS A 673 -30.20 45.24 -47.98
CA LYS A 673 -31.36 44.62 -48.63
C LYS A 673 -31.06 43.18 -49.05
N ILE A 674 -29.93 42.93 -49.71
CA ILE A 674 -29.51 41.58 -50.15
C ILE A 674 -29.44 40.60 -48.97
N ILE A 675 -28.87 41.01 -47.83
CA ILE A 675 -28.75 40.16 -46.63
C ILE A 675 -30.12 39.85 -46.03
N LEU A 676 -31.00 40.84 -45.92
CA LEU A 676 -32.34 40.63 -45.35
C LEU A 676 -33.24 39.83 -46.29
N ASP A 677 -33.15 40.06 -47.60
CA ASP A 677 -33.89 39.30 -48.60
C ASP A 677 -33.47 37.82 -48.54
N PHE A 678 -32.17 37.52 -48.52
CA PHE A 678 -31.67 36.14 -48.38
C PHE A 678 -32.02 35.49 -47.04
N LEU A 679 -32.02 36.24 -45.94
CA LEU A 679 -32.41 35.70 -44.63
C LEU A 679 -33.86 35.19 -44.64
N ASN A 680 -34.76 35.96 -45.24
CA ASN A 680 -36.21 35.70 -45.26
C ASN A 680 -36.65 34.79 -46.42
N ASP A 681 -35.94 34.79 -47.54
CA ASP A 681 -36.27 34.02 -48.74
C ASP A 681 -35.09 33.14 -49.18
N GLN A 682 -35.29 31.82 -49.12
CA GLN A 682 -34.30 30.83 -49.55
C GLN A 682 -33.93 30.92 -51.04
N PHE A 683 -34.77 31.56 -51.87
CA PHE A 683 -34.54 31.73 -53.31
C PHE A 683 -33.81 33.03 -53.66
N ALA A 684 -33.49 33.87 -52.67
CA ALA A 684 -32.70 35.10 -52.86
C ALA A 684 -31.18 34.85 -52.76
N ASP A 685 -30.72 33.65 -53.13
CA ASP A 685 -29.33 33.21 -53.08
C ASP A 685 -28.43 33.86 -54.15
N GLU A 686 -28.93 34.02 -55.38
CA GLU A 686 -28.17 34.60 -56.49
C GLU A 686 -27.69 36.04 -56.21
N PRO A 687 -28.53 36.98 -55.72
CA PRO A 687 -28.06 38.31 -55.31
C PRO A 687 -27.01 38.27 -54.18
N PHE A 688 -27.18 37.37 -53.21
CA PHE A 688 -26.25 37.18 -52.10
C PHE A 688 -24.87 36.72 -52.59
N VAL A 689 -24.84 35.68 -53.43
CA VAL A 689 -23.61 35.11 -53.98
C VAL A 689 -22.88 36.10 -54.88
N ARG A 690 -23.60 36.81 -55.76
CA ARG A 690 -23.01 37.87 -56.59
C ARG A 690 -22.35 38.95 -55.73
N TRP A 691 -23.01 39.38 -54.66
CA TRP A 691 -22.43 40.36 -53.74
C TRP A 691 -21.11 39.85 -53.13
N VAL A 692 -21.06 38.60 -52.65
CA VAL A 692 -19.83 38.05 -52.05
C VAL A 692 -18.69 38.00 -53.07
N LEU A 693 -18.96 37.56 -54.30
CA LEU A 693 -17.98 37.48 -55.37
C LEU A 693 -17.45 38.87 -55.76
N ASP A 694 -18.32 39.85 -55.94
CA ASP A 694 -17.95 41.23 -56.26
C ASP A 694 -17.15 41.88 -55.12
N PHE A 695 -17.57 41.66 -53.88
CA PHE A 695 -16.89 42.18 -52.70
C PHE A 695 -15.48 41.59 -52.53
N SER A 696 -15.30 40.32 -52.89
CA SER A 696 -13.99 39.63 -52.86
C SER A 696 -12.99 40.14 -53.90
N ARG A 697 -13.45 40.81 -54.96
CA ARG A 697 -12.63 41.24 -56.12
C ARG A 697 -11.77 40.10 -56.69
N GLY A 698 -12.27 38.88 -56.66
CA GLY A 698 -11.57 37.68 -57.14
C GLY A 698 -10.53 37.09 -56.19
N LYS A 699 -10.46 37.56 -54.93
CA LYS A 699 -9.60 36.98 -53.88
C LYS A 699 -10.48 36.30 -52.82
N THR A 700 -10.68 35.00 -52.95
CA THR A 700 -11.40 34.18 -51.97
C THR A 700 -10.47 33.14 -51.36
N GLY A 701 -10.43 33.08 -50.03
CA GLY A 701 -9.81 31.98 -49.30
C GLY A 701 -10.64 30.69 -49.40
N ILE A 702 -10.10 29.58 -48.89
CA ILE A 702 -10.72 28.25 -49.03
C ILE A 702 -12.10 28.23 -48.37
N PHE A 703 -12.24 28.82 -47.19
CA PHE A 703 -13.51 28.84 -46.47
C PHE A 703 -14.54 29.73 -47.15
N SER A 704 -14.11 30.89 -47.62
CA SER A 704 -14.99 31.85 -48.30
C SER A 704 -15.48 31.31 -49.65
N ALA A 705 -14.62 30.63 -50.41
CA ALA A 705 -15.01 29.94 -51.64
C ALA A 705 -16.03 28.82 -51.35
N LEU A 706 -15.82 28.06 -50.27
CA LEU A 706 -16.75 27.02 -49.86
C LEU A 706 -18.12 27.60 -49.45
N LEU A 707 -18.17 28.66 -48.63
CA LEU A 707 -19.42 29.30 -48.23
C LEU A 707 -20.20 29.86 -49.42
N VAL A 708 -19.49 30.44 -50.40
CA VAL A 708 -20.11 30.90 -51.65
C VAL A 708 -20.71 29.74 -52.42
N SER A 709 -20.01 28.60 -52.53
CA SER A 709 -20.53 27.42 -53.23
C SER A 709 -21.77 26.84 -52.55
N VAL A 710 -21.80 26.90 -51.22
CA VAL A 710 -22.85 26.32 -50.40
C VAL A 710 -24.06 27.25 -50.28
N ALA A 711 -23.87 28.56 -50.44
CA ALA A 711 -24.96 29.53 -50.50
C ALA A 711 -25.88 29.33 -51.72
N LEU A 712 -25.47 28.56 -52.73
CA LEU A 712 -26.32 28.14 -53.87
C LEU A 712 -27.01 26.78 -53.64
N ASP A 713 -26.79 26.15 -52.49
CA ASP A 713 -27.34 24.84 -52.17
C ASP A 713 -28.78 24.98 -51.64
N ALA A 714 -29.74 24.62 -52.49
CA ALA A 714 -31.16 24.73 -52.16
C ALA A 714 -31.58 23.87 -50.96
N ASP A 715 -30.92 22.76 -50.67
CA ASP A 715 -31.29 21.88 -49.56
C ASP A 715 -30.82 22.49 -48.23
N LEU A 716 -29.63 23.08 -48.20
CA LEU A 716 -29.11 23.79 -47.02
C LEU A 716 -29.84 25.11 -46.79
N ASN A 717 -30.12 25.85 -47.86
CA ASN A 717 -30.83 27.12 -47.78
C ASN A 717 -32.26 26.98 -47.27
N ARG A 718 -32.88 25.79 -47.26
CA ARG A 718 -34.18 25.59 -46.60
C ARG A 718 -34.12 25.84 -45.10
N GLN A 719 -32.97 25.60 -44.48
CA GLN A 719 -32.79 25.77 -43.04
C GLN A 719 -32.57 27.25 -42.70
N GLU A 720 -33.55 27.83 -41.99
CA GLU A 720 -33.47 29.22 -41.51
C GLU A 720 -32.22 29.48 -40.66
N SER A 721 -31.84 28.53 -39.81
CA SER A 721 -30.63 28.60 -38.98
C SER A 721 -29.34 28.66 -39.80
N PHE A 722 -29.31 27.94 -40.94
CA PHE A 722 -28.17 27.96 -41.85
C PHE A 722 -28.10 29.30 -42.61
N ARG A 723 -29.23 29.83 -43.07
CA ARG A 723 -29.29 31.18 -43.67
C ARG A 723 -28.85 32.25 -42.68
N PHE A 724 -29.27 32.17 -41.42
CA PHE A 724 -28.83 33.06 -40.35
C PHE A 724 -27.31 33.04 -40.17
N PHE A 725 -26.70 31.86 -40.16
CA PHE A 725 -25.25 31.67 -40.13
C PHE A 725 -24.53 32.36 -41.30
N LEU A 726 -24.99 32.13 -42.53
CA LEU A 726 -24.41 32.73 -43.74
C LEU A 726 -24.53 34.27 -43.74
N CYS A 727 -25.70 34.80 -43.37
CA CYS A 727 -25.93 36.24 -43.27
C CYS A 727 -25.01 36.87 -42.21
N PHE A 728 -24.88 36.26 -41.03
CA PHE A 728 -23.99 36.76 -39.99
C PHE A 728 -22.52 36.76 -40.43
N TRP A 729 -22.09 35.69 -41.10
CA TRP A 729 -20.75 35.61 -41.67
C TRP A 729 -20.52 36.73 -42.70
N ALA A 730 -21.44 36.94 -43.64
CA ALA A 730 -21.35 37.97 -44.67
C ALA A 730 -21.28 39.40 -44.07
N VAL A 731 -22.11 39.68 -43.05
CA VAL A 731 -22.05 40.95 -42.29
C VAL A 731 -20.70 41.13 -41.63
N THR A 732 -20.14 40.07 -41.06
CA THR A 732 -18.82 40.11 -40.45
C THR A 732 -17.71 40.36 -41.51
N VAL A 733 -17.81 39.73 -42.68
CA VAL A 733 -16.89 39.95 -43.80
C VAL A 733 -16.95 41.40 -44.30
N PHE A 734 -18.16 42.00 -44.37
CA PHE A 734 -18.32 43.42 -44.69
C PHE A 734 -17.54 44.29 -43.68
N GLY A 735 -17.66 44.01 -42.39
CA GLY A 735 -16.91 44.70 -41.33
C GLY A 735 -15.40 44.52 -41.46
N ASN A 736 -14.96 43.27 -41.67
CA ASN A 736 -13.55 42.88 -41.76
C ASN A 736 -13.24 42.02 -43.01
N PRO A 737 -12.93 42.66 -44.16
CA PRO A 737 -12.70 41.99 -45.44
C PRO A 737 -11.53 41.01 -45.43
N LYS A 738 -10.59 41.11 -44.48
CA LYS A 738 -9.51 40.12 -44.35
C LYS A 738 -10.02 38.70 -44.07
N LEU A 739 -11.27 38.57 -43.58
CA LEU A 739 -11.90 37.28 -43.37
C LEU A 739 -12.28 36.58 -44.68
N ILE A 740 -12.44 37.33 -45.78
CA ILE A 740 -12.77 36.75 -47.10
C ILE A 740 -11.57 36.04 -47.75
N GLU A 741 -10.35 36.39 -47.33
CA GLU A 741 -9.09 35.82 -47.82
C GLU A 741 -8.63 34.60 -46.99
N LYS A 742 -9.34 34.29 -45.90
CA LYS A 742 -9.20 33.05 -45.13
C LYS A 742 -10.09 31.97 -45.75
#